data_AF-A0A5J4KM80-F1
#
_entry.id   AF-A0A5J4KM80-F1
#
_cell.length_a   1.000
_cell.length_b   1.000
_cell.length_c   1.000
_cell.angle_alpha   90.00
_cell.angle_beta   90.00
_cell.angle_gamma   90.00
#
_symmetry.space_group_name_H-M   'P 1'
#
loop_
_entity.id
_entity.type
_entity.pdbx_description
1 polymer ?
#
loop_
_entity_poly.entity_id
_entity_poly.type
_entity_poly.pdbx_seq_one_letter_code
_entity_poly.pdbx_strand_id
1 'polypeptide(L)'
;MAYNEASQFSGYLGGSAGSQTPNPMMQNAGPAFHQEQFPGAGPNKAQDMSFFHGEALARDFWSEKNGPWIVLGFSAAFSLFLVIMVLFGQVPGKSFSLKSASDIFQFLGEGIGFFFCARIALRLYKVSNQVRHQLIQQKAERRTANELANIHNEAQAARRAFLAWACLACAIALYASGQAIWTSYDIRMNSADVPFPGLYDIGFVASYPFFLLGTLFLTRRNKASVGRARLLLDALAVIGTALALSWFYLLSPLIAGLAQSPSAGVSILSIYFPTGDLFLVAIGAFLMFSPLANRAQQPVFILLCMGLFFLAVTDSLLAFYNLSGSFNTGTLQDVLWPLSLSLIGLAAVEYPRSVAREQEQDERLKNVRLTGSSHLMPNRLTQFSMTAQTIAPFILVLGTCAILLTDVARRGGSVLLLADLVALALILIVIARQAMTLLENNRLTMQMRGELVISRRELQVSRREADEATRSAQDKQIMEEGIAALREVHARVARGDMVARAPTVSGPLLPIAMSLNLMLDRISALSQRGARYDQLAHECRVLQEGVDRLGQGLPPWAPNQQMPQGAAEMRSVYLGLAHIQRRQEGQWRRISSALASISTLTSRIHEALNEIKHSNLFQGQTNASFERMVLDRVIREVDLLSEQQNNIIGQVSHNAQREEQPRKTDDIQQKSPVRQPRTDAAHPVRSVLSPDAGLARALQPNNQNTFSRQLQQSHHLEQMHSDE
;
A
#
# COMPACT_ATOMS: atom_id res chain seq x y z
N MET A 1 33.57 -26.02 44.42
CA MET A 1 32.57 -26.70 45.27
C MET A 1 31.23 -26.06 44.94
N ALA A 2 30.37 -26.70 44.13
CA ALA A 2 29.29 -27.61 44.56
C ALA A 2 28.32 -26.90 45.53
N TYR A 3 26.98 -26.94 45.48
CA TYR A 3 25.97 -27.65 44.69
C TYR A 3 24.60 -27.01 45.09
N ASN A 4 23.58 -27.13 44.23
CA ASN A 4 22.14 -27.30 44.49
C ASN A 4 21.23 -26.41 45.36
N GLU A 5 19.99 -26.33 44.81
CA GLU A 5 18.65 -26.38 45.43
C GLU A 5 17.99 -25.10 45.98
N ALA A 6 16.89 -24.71 45.35
CA ALA A 6 15.58 -24.68 46.03
C ALA A 6 14.44 -24.58 45.00
N SER A 7 13.54 -25.56 45.11
CA SER A 7 12.20 -25.63 44.52
C SER A 7 11.17 -24.96 45.44
N GLN A 8 9.92 -24.88 44.95
CA GLN A 8 8.67 -24.53 45.65
C GLN A 8 8.27 -23.04 45.63
N PHE A 9 7.28 -22.72 44.78
CA PHE A 9 6.06 -22.06 45.25
C PHE A 9 4.89 -22.42 44.32
N SER A 10 3.86 -23.00 44.93
CA SER A 10 2.57 -23.36 44.35
C SER A 10 1.49 -22.51 45.02
N GLY A 11 0.49 -22.06 44.27
CA GLY A 11 -0.84 -21.74 44.80
C GLY A 11 -1.43 -20.37 44.43
N TYR A 12 -2.75 -20.38 44.18
CA TYR A 12 -3.73 -19.28 43.94
C TYR A 12 -3.84 -18.78 42.48
N LEU A 13 -4.97 -18.70 41.76
CA LEU A 13 -6.46 -18.90 41.90
C LEU A 13 -6.97 -19.20 40.46
N GLY A 14 -7.99 -20.02 40.13
CA GLY A 14 -9.37 -20.07 40.61
C GLY A 14 -10.30 -19.19 39.75
N GLY A 15 -10.97 -19.72 38.71
CA GLY A 15 -12.00 -18.98 37.95
C GLY A 15 -12.59 -19.67 36.70
N SER A 16 -13.83 -20.15 36.85
CA SER A 16 -14.79 -20.83 35.94
C SER A 16 -14.70 -20.68 34.41
N ALA A 17 -14.72 -21.82 33.70
CA ALA A 17 -15.07 -21.93 32.28
C ALA A 17 -16.54 -22.35 32.10
N GLY A 18 -17.31 -21.53 31.39
CA GLY A 18 -18.65 -21.84 30.91
C GLY A 18 -18.62 -22.68 29.64
N SER A 19 -19.54 -23.63 29.57
CA SER A 19 -19.78 -24.56 28.45
C SER A 19 -20.41 -23.88 27.24
N GLN A 20 -19.84 -24.07 26.04
CA GLN A 20 -20.57 -24.06 24.76
C GLN A 20 -19.79 -24.85 23.68
N THR A 21 -20.29 -26.04 23.39
CA THR A 21 -20.24 -26.88 22.16
C THR A 21 -19.24 -26.54 21.03
N PRO A 22 -18.41 -27.50 20.57
CA PRO A 22 -17.78 -27.45 19.26
C PRO A 22 -18.64 -28.14 18.18
N ASN A 23 -18.87 -27.45 17.06
CA ASN A 23 -19.42 -28.01 15.81
C ASN A 23 -18.49 -29.12 15.25
N PRO A 24 -19.02 -30.24 14.75
CA PRO A 24 -18.22 -31.27 14.10
C PRO A 24 -18.29 -31.10 12.57
N MET A 25 -17.20 -30.72 11.92
CA MET A 25 -17.00 -30.98 10.49
C MET A 25 -15.53 -30.74 10.09
N MET A 26 -14.75 -31.83 10.07
CA MET A 26 -13.70 -32.17 9.10
C MET A 26 -12.89 -33.34 9.64
N GLN A 27 -13.45 -34.55 9.52
CA GLN A 27 -12.64 -35.76 9.44
C GLN A 27 -12.16 -35.87 8.00
N ASN A 28 -10.85 -35.78 7.79
CA ASN A 28 -10.22 -36.41 6.65
C ASN A 28 -8.94 -37.09 7.12
N ALA A 29 -9.09 -38.40 7.38
CA ALA A 29 -8.00 -39.30 7.71
C ALA A 29 -7.20 -39.58 6.42
N GLY A 30 -5.95 -39.10 6.37
CA GLY A 30 -4.94 -39.62 5.45
C GLY A 30 -4.33 -40.91 6.03
N PRO A 31 -3.87 -41.86 5.20
CA PRO A 31 -3.36 -43.13 5.69
C PRO A 31 -2.13 -42.91 6.55
N ALA A 32 -2.24 -43.35 7.80
CA ALA A 32 -1.20 -43.28 8.81
C ALA A 32 0.09 -43.92 8.28
N PHE A 33 1.21 -43.21 8.44
CA PHE A 33 2.51 -43.84 8.52
C PHE A 33 2.39 -45.01 9.51
N HIS A 34 2.59 -46.25 9.06
CA HIS A 34 3.07 -47.29 9.96
C HIS A 34 4.50 -46.92 10.32
N GLN A 35 4.59 -46.01 11.28
CA GLN A 35 5.78 -45.59 11.97
C GLN A 35 6.24 -46.81 12.76
N GLU A 36 7.44 -47.32 12.48
CA GLU A 36 8.10 -48.25 13.39
C GLU A 36 8.09 -47.60 14.78
N GLN A 37 7.27 -48.17 15.66
CA GLN A 37 7.02 -47.68 17.00
C GLN A 37 8.26 -48.00 17.84
N PHE A 38 9.21 -47.07 17.87
CA PHE A 38 10.31 -47.11 18.83
C PHE A 38 9.83 -46.53 20.16
N PRO A 39 9.86 -47.29 21.28
CA PRO A 39 9.43 -46.80 22.57
C PRO A 39 10.43 -45.73 23.06
N GLY A 40 9.96 -44.50 23.25
CA GLY A 40 10.74 -43.44 23.91
C GLY A 40 10.73 -42.04 23.28
N ALA A 41 10.03 -41.79 22.16
CA ALA A 41 9.91 -40.44 21.62
C ALA A 41 8.75 -39.68 22.29
N GLY A 42 9.07 -38.70 23.14
CA GLY A 42 8.09 -37.86 23.83
C GLY A 42 7.19 -37.03 22.89
N PRO A 43 6.04 -36.55 23.40
CA PRO A 43 4.96 -35.97 22.60
C PRO A 43 5.33 -34.72 21.79
N ASN A 44 6.40 -34.00 22.14
CA ASN A 44 6.85 -32.82 21.40
C ASN A 44 7.45 -33.13 20.00
N LYS A 45 7.93 -34.34 19.73
CA LYS A 45 8.52 -34.70 18.41
C LYS A 45 7.49 -35.00 17.32
N ALA A 46 6.23 -35.30 17.70
CA ALA A 46 5.19 -35.63 16.74
C ALA A 46 4.62 -34.39 16.04
N GLN A 47 4.65 -33.22 16.69
CA GLN A 47 4.21 -31.95 16.09
C GLN A 47 5.22 -31.36 15.09
N ASP A 48 6.53 -31.59 15.31
CA ASP A 48 7.62 -31.16 14.43
C ASP A 48 7.67 -31.88 13.07
N MET A 49 6.93 -32.98 12.87
CA MET A 49 6.96 -33.76 11.62
C MET A 49 5.83 -33.41 10.63
N SER A 50 4.94 -32.48 10.98
CA SER A 50 3.73 -32.17 10.19
C SER A 50 3.99 -31.37 8.91
N PHE A 51 5.17 -30.77 8.75
CA PHE A 51 5.52 -29.93 7.59
C PHE A 51 6.52 -30.58 6.62
N PHE A 52 7.13 -31.73 6.94
CA PHE A 52 8.10 -32.35 6.02
C PHE A 52 7.40 -33.02 4.84
N HIS A 53 7.91 -32.77 3.64
CA HIS A 53 7.39 -33.36 2.39
C HIS A 53 8.53 -33.78 1.45
N GLY A 54 8.23 -34.67 0.50
CA GLY A 54 9.21 -35.16 -0.48
C GLY A 54 10.45 -35.82 0.15
N GLU A 55 11.64 -35.44 -0.33
CA GLU A 55 12.94 -36.03 0.03
C GLU A 55 13.25 -36.01 1.53
N ALA A 56 12.72 -35.05 2.29
CA ALA A 56 12.91 -34.96 3.74
C ALA A 56 12.28 -36.15 4.51
N LEU A 57 11.29 -36.83 3.92
CA LEU A 57 10.67 -38.01 4.52
C LEU A 57 11.59 -39.24 4.50
N ALA A 58 12.67 -39.22 3.72
CA ALA A 58 13.63 -40.31 3.62
C ALA A 58 14.66 -40.33 4.77
N ARG A 59 14.53 -39.45 5.78
CA ARG A 59 15.42 -39.39 6.94
C ARG A 59 15.53 -40.71 7.68
N ASP A 60 16.70 -40.92 8.25
CA ASP A 60 17.02 -42.12 9.05
C ASP A 60 17.75 -41.70 10.32
N PHE A 61 16.97 -41.45 11.39
CA PHE A 61 17.48 -40.92 12.65
C PHE A 61 18.59 -41.78 13.29
N TRP A 62 18.55 -43.11 13.08
CA TRP A 62 19.59 -44.00 13.58
C TRP A 62 20.93 -43.72 12.87
N SER A 63 20.92 -43.65 11.54
CA SER A 63 22.13 -43.34 10.76
C SER A 63 22.59 -41.91 11.01
N GLU A 64 21.68 -40.94 11.16
CA GLU A 64 22.02 -39.55 11.47
C GLU A 64 22.76 -39.41 12.82
N LYS A 65 22.33 -40.17 13.84
CA LYS A 65 22.92 -40.12 15.17
C LYS A 65 24.22 -40.92 15.25
N ASN A 66 24.23 -42.13 14.70
CA ASN A 66 25.31 -43.10 14.91
C ASN A 66 26.33 -43.11 13.77
N GLY A 67 25.95 -42.72 12.55
CA GLY A 67 26.78 -42.80 11.35
C GLY A 67 28.16 -42.15 11.51
N PRO A 68 28.25 -40.86 11.88
CA PRO A 68 29.54 -40.20 12.05
C PRO A 68 30.45 -40.89 13.08
N TRP A 69 29.87 -41.39 14.17
CA TRP A 69 30.61 -42.14 15.20
C TRP A 69 31.05 -43.52 14.73
N ILE A 70 30.24 -44.21 13.91
CA ILE A 70 30.60 -45.48 13.30
C ILE A 70 31.82 -45.29 12.40
N VAL A 71 31.80 -44.29 11.49
CA VAL A 71 32.91 -44.04 10.57
C VAL A 71 34.17 -43.60 11.30
N LEU A 72 34.06 -42.62 12.21
CA LEU A 72 35.21 -42.16 12.99
C LEU A 72 35.79 -43.27 13.87
N GLY A 73 34.94 -44.02 14.57
CA GLY A 73 35.36 -45.13 15.42
C GLY A 73 36.00 -46.25 14.63
N PHE A 74 35.41 -46.62 13.48
CA PHE A 74 35.96 -47.63 12.58
C PHE A 74 37.33 -47.22 12.03
N SER A 75 37.47 -46.01 11.46
CA SER A 75 38.73 -45.55 10.88
C SER A 75 39.83 -45.39 11.94
N ALA A 76 39.49 -44.92 13.15
CA ALA A 76 40.42 -44.84 14.25
C ALA A 76 40.85 -46.22 14.75
N ALA A 77 39.92 -47.17 14.89
CA ALA A 77 40.21 -48.54 15.28
C ALA A 77 41.09 -49.25 14.24
N PHE A 78 40.81 -49.08 12.95
CA PHE A 78 41.62 -49.67 11.89
C PHE A 78 43.04 -49.07 11.86
N SER A 79 43.16 -47.75 11.99
CA SER A 79 44.48 -47.08 12.09
C SER A 79 45.28 -47.59 13.30
N LEU A 80 44.64 -47.66 14.46
CA LEU A 80 45.24 -48.15 15.69
C LEU A 80 45.68 -49.62 15.54
N PHE A 81 44.84 -50.46 14.94
CA PHE A 81 45.14 -51.86 14.67
C PHE A 81 46.42 -52.01 13.82
N LEU A 82 46.53 -51.26 12.72
CA LEU A 82 47.71 -51.30 11.85
C LEU A 82 48.98 -50.85 12.58
N VAL A 83 48.92 -49.74 13.33
CA VAL A 83 50.05 -49.23 14.12
C VAL A 83 50.48 -50.26 15.17
N ILE A 84 49.52 -50.85 15.89
CA ILE A 84 49.77 -51.87 16.91
C ILE A 84 50.45 -53.10 16.29
N MET A 85 49.94 -53.60 15.16
CA MET A 85 50.52 -54.77 14.50
C MET A 85 51.96 -54.53 14.05
N VAL A 86 52.25 -53.34 13.51
CA VAL A 86 53.63 -52.95 13.15
C VAL A 86 54.51 -52.85 14.40
N LEU A 87 54.03 -52.30 15.50
CA LEU A 87 54.76 -52.24 16.78
C LEU A 87 55.04 -53.63 17.38
N PHE A 88 54.15 -54.60 17.16
CA PHE A 88 54.35 -56.01 17.53
C PHE A 88 55.27 -56.77 16.56
N GLY A 89 55.95 -56.07 15.65
CA GLY A 89 56.95 -56.64 14.75
C GLY A 89 56.37 -57.34 13.52
N GLN A 90 55.08 -57.18 13.22
CA GLN A 90 54.52 -57.63 11.95
C GLN A 90 55.00 -56.73 10.82
N VAL A 91 55.42 -57.34 9.70
CA VAL A 91 55.97 -56.60 8.56
C VAL A 91 54.90 -56.52 7.47
N PRO A 92 54.52 -55.30 7.02
CA PRO A 92 53.59 -55.11 5.91
C PRO A 92 54.01 -55.93 4.68
N GLY A 93 53.03 -56.49 3.97
CA GLY A 93 53.21 -57.32 2.78
C GLY A 93 53.70 -58.75 3.04
N LYS A 94 54.40 -59.02 4.15
CA LYS A 94 54.96 -60.34 4.48
C LYS A 94 54.14 -61.12 5.51
N SER A 95 53.56 -60.42 6.49
CA SER A 95 52.78 -61.03 7.56
C SER A 95 51.37 -61.36 7.09
N PHE A 96 51.06 -62.66 6.96
CA PHE A 96 49.72 -63.12 6.55
C PHE A 96 48.60 -62.56 7.43
N SER A 97 48.77 -62.58 8.76
CA SER A 97 47.76 -62.08 9.70
C SER A 97 47.49 -60.57 9.55
N LEU A 98 48.53 -59.77 9.32
CA LEU A 98 48.41 -58.33 9.11
C LEU A 98 47.71 -58.04 7.78
N LYS A 99 48.11 -58.75 6.73
CA LYS A 99 47.54 -58.65 5.38
C LYS A 99 46.05 -58.98 5.37
N SER A 100 45.68 -60.19 5.80
CA SER A 100 44.29 -60.62 5.82
C SER A 100 43.41 -59.77 6.73
N ALA A 101 43.93 -59.32 7.88
CA ALA A 101 43.17 -58.41 8.73
C ALA A 101 42.96 -57.04 8.06
N SER A 102 43.99 -56.50 7.40
CA SER A 102 43.85 -55.26 6.62
C SER A 102 42.78 -55.37 5.55
N ASP A 103 42.81 -56.45 4.76
CA ASP A 103 41.81 -56.70 3.71
C ASP A 103 40.39 -56.80 4.28
N ILE A 104 40.22 -57.52 5.40
CA ILE A 104 38.92 -57.63 6.09
C ILE A 104 38.43 -56.25 6.54
N PHE A 105 39.30 -55.43 7.14
CA PHE A 105 38.94 -54.07 7.55
C PHE A 105 38.56 -53.22 6.34
N GLN A 106 39.33 -53.26 5.25
CA GLN A 106 39.00 -52.55 4.02
C GLN A 106 37.59 -52.90 3.56
N PHE A 107 37.27 -54.18 3.40
CA PHE A 107 35.92 -54.66 3.05
C PHE A 107 34.84 -54.18 4.01
N LEU A 108 35.13 -54.18 5.32
CA LEU A 108 34.16 -53.73 6.32
C LEU A 108 33.82 -52.26 6.12
N GLY A 109 34.81 -51.41 5.82
CA GLY A 109 34.62 -50.00 5.56
C GLY A 109 33.89 -49.71 4.24
N GLU A 110 34.20 -50.45 3.18
CA GLU A 110 33.43 -50.41 1.93
C GLU A 110 31.97 -50.81 2.17
N GLY A 111 31.76 -51.84 3.00
CA GLY A 111 30.45 -52.30 3.44
C GLY A 111 29.67 -51.24 4.22
N ILE A 112 30.33 -50.46 5.09
CA ILE A 112 29.72 -49.33 5.80
C ILE A 112 29.26 -48.26 4.81
N GLY A 113 30.12 -47.87 3.86
CA GLY A 113 29.80 -46.90 2.81
C GLY A 113 28.62 -47.37 1.95
N PHE A 114 28.66 -48.62 1.49
CA PHE A 114 27.58 -49.24 0.71
C PHE A 114 26.27 -49.28 1.49
N PHE A 115 26.31 -49.72 2.76
CA PHE A 115 25.13 -49.83 3.60
C PHE A 115 24.41 -48.50 3.74
N PHE A 116 25.14 -47.41 4.03
CA PHE A 116 24.53 -46.08 4.15
C PHE A 116 23.95 -45.59 2.83
N CYS A 117 24.69 -45.68 1.72
CA CYS A 117 24.20 -45.29 0.40
C CYS A 117 22.95 -46.09 -0.02
N ALA A 118 23.00 -47.42 0.09
CA ALA A 118 21.90 -48.30 -0.29
C ALA A 118 20.66 -48.08 0.59
N ARG A 119 20.84 -47.91 1.90
CA ARG A 119 19.75 -47.68 2.85
C ARG A 119 19.01 -46.37 2.55
N ILE A 120 19.74 -45.28 2.27
CA ILE A 120 19.14 -43.99 1.92
C ILE A 120 18.50 -44.05 0.53
N ALA A 121 19.12 -44.71 -0.45
CA ALA A 121 18.53 -44.93 -1.77
C ALA A 121 17.19 -45.68 -1.67
N LEU A 122 17.12 -46.76 -0.90
CA LEU A 122 15.87 -47.52 -0.69
C LEU A 122 14.78 -46.68 -0.01
N ARG A 123 15.14 -45.83 0.96
CA ARG A 123 14.18 -44.91 1.59
C ARG A 123 13.66 -43.87 0.58
N LEU A 124 14.54 -43.27 -0.21
CA LEU A 124 14.16 -42.32 -1.27
C LEU A 124 13.29 -42.98 -2.36
N TYR A 125 13.55 -44.24 -2.69
CA TYR A 125 12.71 -45.02 -3.60
C TYR A 125 11.28 -45.20 -3.06
N LYS A 126 11.14 -45.60 -1.79
CA LYS A 126 9.83 -45.73 -1.12
C LYS A 126 9.07 -44.40 -1.12
N VAL A 127 9.74 -43.31 -0.74
CA VAL A 127 9.16 -41.96 -0.72
C VAL A 127 8.74 -41.52 -2.12
N SER A 128 9.59 -41.71 -3.14
CA SER A 128 9.27 -41.33 -4.53
C SER A 128 8.03 -42.07 -5.05
N ASN A 129 7.91 -43.37 -4.76
CA ASN A 129 6.72 -44.14 -5.12
C ASN A 129 5.46 -43.67 -4.37
N GLN A 130 5.57 -43.37 -3.07
CA GLN A 130 4.45 -42.85 -2.28
C GLN A 130 3.94 -41.51 -2.81
N VAL A 131 4.83 -40.53 -3.05
CA VAL A 131 4.45 -39.22 -3.61
C VAL A 131 3.85 -39.37 -5.01
N ARG A 132 4.37 -40.31 -5.81
CA ARG A 132 3.79 -40.63 -7.13
C ARG A 132 2.38 -41.21 -7.04
N HIS A 133 2.11 -42.08 -6.06
CA HIS A 133 0.76 -42.58 -5.81
C HIS A 133 -0.20 -41.47 -5.38
N GLN A 134 0.25 -40.56 -4.51
CA GLN A 134 -0.53 -39.38 -4.11
C GLN A 134 -0.85 -38.46 -5.30
N LEU A 135 0.11 -38.27 -6.21
CA LEU A 135 -0.11 -37.48 -7.43
C LEU A 135 -1.19 -38.09 -8.34
N ILE A 136 -1.23 -39.42 -8.46
CA ILE A 136 -2.26 -40.12 -9.24
C ILE A 136 -3.64 -39.94 -8.59
N GLN A 137 -3.73 -40.06 -7.26
CA GLN A 137 -4.97 -39.85 -6.51
C GLN A 137 -5.46 -38.39 -6.63
N GLN A 138 -4.60 -37.40 -6.43
CA GLN A 138 -5.00 -35.99 -6.53
C GLN A 138 -5.33 -35.55 -7.95
N LYS A 139 -4.74 -36.17 -8.98
CA LYS A 139 -5.14 -35.95 -10.37
C LYS A 139 -6.57 -36.41 -10.62
N ALA A 140 -7.05 -37.44 -9.90
CA ALA A 140 -8.44 -37.88 -9.96
C ALA A 140 -9.39 -36.90 -9.24
N GLU A 141 -8.90 -36.20 -8.20
CA GLU A 141 -9.67 -35.23 -7.40
C GLU A 141 -9.75 -33.81 -8.01
N ARG A 142 -9.22 -33.56 -9.21
CA ARG A 142 -9.24 -32.25 -9.92
C ARG A 142 -8.72 -31.05 -9.09
N ARG A 143 -7.63 -31.20 -8.34
CA ARG A 143 -6.97 -30.08 -7.65
C ARG A 143 -6.35 -29.05 -8.60
N THR A 144 -6.07 -27.86 -8.06
CA THR A 144 -5.47 -26.69 -8.72
C THR A 144 -4.16 -27.05 -9.45
N ALA A 145 -3.95 -26.55 -10.68
CA ALA A 145 -2.80 -26.89 -11.53
C ALA A 145 -1.43 -26.64 -10.88
N ASN A 146 -1.34 -25.64 -10.00
CA ASN A 146 -0.10 -25.31 -9.26
C ASN A 146 0.24 -26.35 -8.19
N GLU A 147 -0.74 -26.93 -7.51
CA GLU A 147 -0.51 -27.98 -6.50
C GLU A 147 -0.03 -29.27 -7.17
N LEU A 148 -0.65 -29.64 -8.30
CA LEU A 148 -0.22 -30.78 -9.10
C LEU A 148 1.22 -30.63 -9.60
N ALA A 149 1.60 -29.42 -10.02
CA ALA A 149 2.95 -29.11 -10.48
C ALA A 149 4.00 -29.23 -9.36
N ASN A 150 3.66 -28.80 -8.12
CA ASN A 150 4.56 -28.92 -6.97
C ASN A 150 4.82 -30.39 -6.61
N ILE A 151 3.76 -31.20 -6.50
CA ILE A 151 3.88 -32.62 -6.18
C ILE A 151 4.65 -33.37 -7.28
N HIS A 152 4.45 -32.98 -8.55
CA HIS A 152 5.23 -33.54 -9.66
C HIS A 152 6.72 -33.24 -9.52
N ASN A 153 7.08 -32.00 -9.19
CA ASN A 153 8.46 -31.59 -8.98
C ASN A 153 9.09 -32.33 -7.79
N GLU A 154 8.35 -32.53 -6.70
CA GLU A 154 8.80 -33.30 -5.53
C GLU A 154 9.04 -34.78 -5.86
N ALA A 155 8.11 -35.41 -6.57
CA ALA A 155 8.26 -36.79 -7.03
C ALA A 155 9.48 -36.95 -7.94
N GLN A 156 9.71 -35.99 -8.84
CA GLN A 156 10.86 -35.99 -9.74
C GLN A 156 12.18 -35.75 -9.00
N ALA A 157 12.20 -34.85 -8.01
CA ALA A 157 13.37 -34.61 -7.16
C ALA A 157 13.75 -35.89 -6.40
N ALA A 158 12.79 -36.49 -5.67
CA ALA A 158 13.00 -37.73 -4.93
C ALA A 158 13.48 -38.89 -5.82
N ARG A 159 12.96 -39.00 -7.05
CA ARG A 159 13.42 -40.02 -8.01
C ARG A 159 14.86 -39.78 -8.46
N ARG A 160 15.24 -38.52 -8.69
CA ARG A 160 16.62 -38.18 -9.06
C ARG A 160 17.58 -38.45 -7.91
N ALA A 161 17.22 -38.07 -6.69
CA ALA A 161 18.01 -38.39 -5.51
C ALA A 161 18.15 -39.90 -5.30
N PHE A 162 17.09 -40.68 -5.50
CA PHE A 162 17.18 -42.13 -5.51
C PHE A 162 18.21 -42.63 -6.54
N LEU A 163 18.12 -42.19 -7.80
CA LEU A 163 19.07 -42.59 -8.85
C LEU A 163 20.50 -42.19 -8.50
N ALA A 164 20.69 -41.00 -7.95
CA ALA A 164 21.97 -40.50 -7.45
C ALA A 164 22.61 -41.45 -6.43
N TRP A 165 21.92 -41.72 -5.33
CA TRP A 165 22.45 -42.57 -4.25
C TRP A 165 22.50 -44.05 -4.64
N ALA A 166 21.63 -44.51 -5.54
CA ALA A 166 21.70 -45.85 -6.11
C ALA A 166 22.92 -46.02 -7.02
N CYS A 167 23.24 -45.03 -7.85
CA CYS A 167 24.48 -45.02 -8.64
C CYS A 167 25.71 -45.02 -7.73
N LEU A 168 25.74 -44.20 -6.67
CA LEU A 168 26.85 -44.21 -5.70
C LEU A 168 26.96 -45.54 -4.95
N ALA A 169 25.85 -46.15 -4.54
CA ALA A 169 25.86 -47.49 -3.95
C ALA A 169 26.39 -48.54 -4.94
N CYS A 170 25.99 -48.46 -6.21
CA CYS A 170 26.47 -49.35 -7.26
C CYS A 170 27.97 -49.16 -7.53
N ALA A 171 28.46 -47.92 -7.50
CA ALA A 171 29.89 -47.61 -7.62
C ALA A 171 30.69 -48.29 -6.49
N ILE A 172 30.24 -48.13 -5.24
CA ILE A 172 30.88 -48.77 -4.08
C ILE A 172 30.82 -50.30 -4.18
N ALA A 173 29.70 -50.86 -4.66
CA ALA A 173 29.59 -52.31 -4.84
C ALA A 173 30.52 -52.85 -5.93
N LEU A 174 30.67 -52.13 -7.04
CA LEU A 174 31.63 -52.47 -8.10
C LEU A 174 33.07 -52.36 -7.60
N TYR A 175 33.38 -51.30 -6.85
CA TYR A 175 34.67 -51.12 -6.21
C TYR A 175 34.99 -52.29 -5.26
N ALA A 176 34.07 -52.62 -4.35
CA ALA A 176 34.21 -53.73 -3.42
C ALA A 176 34.32 -55.10 -4.11
N SER A 177 33.67 -55.27 -5.27
CA SER A 177 33.84 -56.48 -6.08
C SER A 177 35.24 -56.58 -6.69
N GLY A 178 35.81 -55.45 -7.14
CA GLY A 178 37.21 -55.36 -7.55
C GLY A 178 38.14 -55.69 -6.39
N GLN A 179 37.89 -55.09 -5.23
CA GLN A 179 38.65 -55.32 -4.01
C GLN A 179 38.62 -56.80 -3.58
N ALA A 180 37.49 -57.49 -3.76
CA ALA A 180 37.37 -58.91 -3.49
C ALA A 180 38.25 -59.78 -4.38
N ILE A 181 38.25 -59.47 -5.67
CA ILE A 181 39.08 -60.18 -6.64
C ILE A 181 40.55 -59.91 -6.34
N TRP A 182 40.91 -58.65 -6.06
CA TRP A 182 42.27 -58.24 -5.71
C TRP A 182 42.75 -58.93 -4.43
N THR A 183 41.94 -58.91 -3.37
CA THR A 183 42.22 -59.60 -2.10
C THR A 183 42.46 -61.10 -2.32
N SER A 184 41.71 -61.72 -3.23
CA SER A 184 41.93 -63.14 -3.56
C SER A 184 43.31 -63.40 -4.18
N TYR A 185 43.84 -62.45 -4.96
CA TYR A 185 45.16 -62.53 -5.58
C TYR A 185 46.23 -62.26 -4.53
N ASP A 186 46.02 -61.21 -3.75
CA ASP A 186 46.91 -60.77 -2.68
C ASP A 186 47.07 -61.88 -1.62
N ILE A 187 46.03 -62.61 -1.23
CA ILE A 187 46.16 -63.74 -0.28
C ILE A 187 47.04 -64.88 -0.83
N ARG A 188 47.10 -65.08 -2.15
CA ARG A 188 47.84 -66.19 -2.78
C ARG A 188 49.29 -65.85 -3.14
N MET A 189 49.65 -64.57 -3.13
CA MET A 189 50.91 -64.03 -3.67
C MET A 189 51.45 -62.92 -2.76
N ASN A 190 52.67 -62.42 -2.97
CA ASN A 190 53.05 -61.16 -2.32
C ASN A 190 52.39 -59.98 -3.04
N SER A 191 52.14 -58.89 -2.31
CA SER A 191 51.44 -57.71 -2.84
C SER A 191 52.16 -57.07 -4.03
N ALA A 192 53.50 -57.13 -4.04
CA ALA A 192 54.33 -56.64 -5.14
C ALA A 192 54.27 -57.51 -6.41
N ASP A 193 53.85 -58.77 -6.28
CA ASP A 193 53.83 -59.75 -7.38
C ASP A 193 52.44 -59.86 -8.02
N VAL A 194 51.44 -59.12 -7.51
CA VAL A 194 50.07 -59.13 -8.06
C VAL A 194 50.11 -58.57 -9.49
N PRO A 195 49.59 -59.30 -10.49
CA PRO A 195 49.67 -58.86 -11.88
C PRO A 195 48.83 -57.60 -12.11
N PHE A 196 49.40 -56.65 -12.86
CA PHE A 196 48.74 -55.43 -13.31
C PHE A 196 48.84 -55.31 -14.84
N PRO A 197 47.72 -55.15 -15.57
CA PRO A 197 46.34 -55.19 -15.10
C PRO A 197 45.87 -56.62 -14.74
N GLY A 198 44.87 -56.72 -13.87
CA GLY A 198 44.21 -57.96 -13.47
C GLY A 198 42.69 -57.92 -13.61
N LEU A 199 42.01 -59.02 -13.25
CA LEU A 199 40.54 -59.10 -13.34
C LEU A 199 39.83 -58.12 -12.38
N TYR A 200 40.48 -57.76 -11.28
CA TYR A 200 39.98 -56.81 -10.28
C TYR A 200 39.78 -55.40 -10.85
N ASP A 201 40.59 -55.02 -11.84
CA ASP A 201 40.54 -53.70 -12.46
C ASP A 201 39.21 -53.44 -13.18
N ILE A 202 38.49 -54.48 -13.60
CA ILE A 202 37.16 -54.33 -14.21
C ILE A 202 36.19 -53.68 -13.21
N GLY A 203 36.21 -54.12 -11.94
CA GLY A 203 35.37 -53.56 -10.89
C GLY A 203 35.75 -52.11 -10.58
N PHE A 204 37.05 -51.84 -10.46
CA PHE A 204 37.56 -50.50 -10.21
C PHE A 204 37.23 -49.53 -11.34
N VAL A 205 37.52 -49.88 -12.59
CA VAL A 205 37.18 -49.06 -13.77
C VAL A 205 35.67 -48.84 -13.88
N ALA A 206 34.87 -49.90 -13.69
CA ALA A 206 33.42 -49.78 -13.79
C ALA A 206 32.84 -48.86 -12.70
N SER A 207 33.48 -48.71 -11.53
CA SER A 207 32.98 -47.87 -10.46
C SER A 207 32.98 -46.36 -10.80
N TYR A 208 33.95 -45.88 -11.59
CA TYR A 208 34.15 -44.46 -11.89
C TYR A 208 32.97 -43.80 -12.63
N PRO A 209 32.41 -44.40 -13.71
CA PRO A 209 31.19 -43.88 -14.35
C PRO A 209 30.00 -43.79 -13.40
N PHE A 210 29.87 -44.71 -12.44
CA PHE A 210 28.77 -44.67 -11.47
C PHE A 210 29.00 -43.62 -10.37
N PHE A 211 30.25 -43.41 -9.92
CA PHE A 211 30.59 -42.26 -9.05
C PHE A 211 30.24 -40.92 -9.74
N LEU A 212 30.57 -40.82 -11.02
CA LEU A 212 30.25 -39.66 -11.85
C LEU A 212 28.74 -39.45 -12.02
N LEU A 213 28.01 -40.48 -12.44
CA LEU A 213 26.56 -40.40 -12.64
C LEU A 213 25.84 -40.08 -11.33
N GLY A 214 26.28 -40.69 -10.23
CA GLY A 214 25.77 -40.43 -8.89
C GLY A 214 25.92 -38.97 -8.49
N THR A 215 27.14 -38.44 -8.55
CA THR A 215 27.44 -37.02 -8.26
C THR A 215 26.66 -36.06 -9.16
N LEU A 216 26.56 -36.35 -10.47
CA LEU A 216 25.80 -35.52 -11.40
C LEU A 216 24.29 -35.49 -11.09
N PHE A 217 23.69 -36.62 -10.70
CA PHE A 217 22.27 -36.66 -10.36
C PHE A 217 21.92 -35.87 -9.08
N LEU A 218 22.88 -35.59 -8.19
CA LEU A 218 22.67 -34.70 -7.04
C LEU A 218 22.49 -33.22 -7.46
N THR A 219 22.83 -32.84 -8.70
CA THR A 219 22.68 -31.45 -9.14
C THR A 219 21.19 -31.05 -9.25
N ARG A 220 20.70 -30.30 -8.26
CA ARG A 220 19.35 -29.69 -8.33
C ARG A 220 19.34 -28.62 -9.41
N ARG A 221 18.51 -28.84 -10.43
CA ARG A 221 18.39 -27.97 -11.60
C ARG A 221 17.52 -26.75 -11.24
N ASN A 222 18.12 -25.72 -10.65
CA ASN A 222 17.42 -24.46 -10.42
C ASN A 222 17.20 -23.68 -11.74
N LYS A 223 16.10 -22.92 -11.81
CA LYS A 223 15.56 -22.34 -13.06
C LYS A 223 16.33 -21.10 -13.59
N ALA A 224 17.33 -20.57 -12.89
CA ALA A 224 18.06 -19.40 -13.35
C ALA A 224 19.10 -19.77 -14.44
N SER A 225 18.83 -19.41 -15.70
CA SER A 225 19.75 -19.68 -16.83
C SER A 225 21.10 -18.97 -16.72
N VAL A 226 21.13 -17.77 -16.12
CA VAL A 226 22.33 -16.94 -15.95
C VAL A 226 23.30 -17.56 -14.93
N GLY A 227 22.77 -18.18 -13.87
CA GLY A 227 23.60 -18.92 -12.90
C GLY A 227 24.31 -20.13 -13.50
N ARG A 228 23.79 -20.73 -14.58
CA ARG A 228 24.40 -21.92 -15.22
C ARG A 228 25.70 -21.62 -15.95
N ALA A 229 25.78 -20.47 -16.63
CA ALA A 229 26.99 -20.07 -17.33
C ALA A 229 28.12 -19.75 -16.35
N ARG A 230 27.79 -19.05 -15.24
CA ARG A 230 28.73 -18.79 -14.14
C ARG A 230 29.20 -20.09 -13.50
N LEU A 231 28.28 -21.02 -13.23
CA LEU A 231 28.64 -22.35 -12.73
C LEU A 231 29.56 -23.11 -13.68
N LEU A 232 29.28 -23.08 -14.98
CA LEU A 232 30.12 -23.75 -15.95
C LEU A 232 31.54 -23.18 -15.93
N LEU A 233 31.70 -21.87 -15.81
CA LEU A 233 33.00 -21.22 -15.67
C LEU A 233 33.70 -21.57 -14.35
N ASP A 234 32.95 -21.70 -13.25
CA ASP A 234 33.49 -22.17 -11.96
C ASP A 234 33.95 -23.64 -12.05
N ALA A 235 33.16 -24.49 -12.71
CA ALA A 235 33.53 -25.87 -12.98
C ALA A 235 34.79 -25.94 -13.84
N LEU A 236 34.83 -25.19 -14.95
CA LEU A 236 35.96 -25.14 -15.86
C LEU A 236 37.23 -24.59 -15.19
N ALA A 237 37.09 -23.63 -14.28
CA ALA A 237 38.22 -23.13 -13.50
C ALA A 237 38.79 -24.23 -12.59
N VAL A 238 37.96 -24.90 -11.80
CA VAL A 238 38.41 -25.96 -10.87
C VAL A 238 38.94 -27.17 -11.64
N ILE A 239 38.18 -27.68 -12.62
CA ILE A 239 38.57 -28.80 -13.49
C ILE A 239 39.84 -28.46 -14.27
N GLY A 240 39.93 -27.26 -14.85
CA GLY A 240 41.08 -26.81 -15.62
C GLY A 240 42.34 -26.67 -14.76
N THR A 241 42.21 -26.16 -13.53
CA THR A 241 43.30 -26.05 -12.55
C THR A 241 43.83 -27.44 -12.18
N ALA A 242 42.92 -28.36 -11.88
CA ALA A 242 43.25 -29.74 -11.55
C ALA A 242 43.92 -30.46 -12.74
N LEU A 243 43.35 -30.35 -13.94
CA LEU A 243 43.90 -30.92 -15.19
C LEU A 243 45.27 -30.36 -15.52
N ALA A 244 45.48 -29.05 -15.34
CA ALA A 244 46.77 -28.43 -15.60
C ALA A 244 47.86 -28.99 -14.66
N LEU A 245 47.59 -29.02 -13.35
CA LEU A 245 48.53 -29.59 -12.38
C LEU A 245 48.79 -31.08 -12.65
N SER A 246 47.73 -31.85 -12.88
CA SER A 246 47.86 -33.27 -13.20
C SER A 246 48.66 -33.49 -14.48
N TRP A 247 48.43 -32.71 -15.54
CA TRP A 247 49.16 -32.85 -16.80
C TRP A 247 50.66 -32.64 -16.61
N PHE A 248 51.10 -31.54 -16.01
CA PHE A 248 52.52 -31.20 -15.93
C PHE A 248 53.30 -31.97 -14.87
N TYR A 249 52.65 -32.42 -13.79
CA TYR A 249 53.32 -33.08 -12.68
C TYR A 249 53.12 -34.60 -12.65
N LEU A 250 52.05 -35.12 -13.26
CA LEU A 250 51.70 -36.54 -13.20
C LEU A 250 51.62 -37.16 -14.60
N LEU A 251 50.71 -36.67 -15.44
CA LEU A 251 50.36 -37.34 -16.69
C LEU A 251 51.44 -37.23 -17.77
N SER A 252 52.07 -36.07 -17.93
CA SER A 252 53.15 -35.90 -18.91
C SER A 252 54.39 -36.74 -18.57
N PRO A 253 54.90 -36.74 -17.32
CA PRO A 253 55.95 -37.67 -16.90
C PRO A 253 55.55 -39.13 -17.06
N LEU A 254 54.31 -39.48 -16.69
CA LEU A 254 53.81 -40.84 -16.79
C LEU A 254 53.76 -41.32 -18.25
N ILE A 255 53.13 -40.54 -19.14
CA ILE A 255 53.03 -40.85 -20.58
C ILE A 255 54.42 -40.97 -21.22
N ALA A 256 55.37 -40.11 -20.85
CA ALA A 256 56.74 -40.22 -21.33
C ALA A 256 57.41 -41.55 -20.90
N GLY A 257 57.10 -42.04 -19.70
CA GLY A 257 57.53 -43.35 -19.20
C GLY A 257 56.80 -44.55 -19.84
N LEU A 258 55.57 -44.35 -20.34
CA LEU A 258 54.77 -45.41 -20.94
C LEU A 258 55.29 -45.91 -22.31
N ALA A 259 56.25 -45.22 -22.93
CA ALA A 259 56.89 -45.67 -24.17
C ALA A 259 57.60 -47.03 -24.03
N GLN A 260 57.95 -47.43 -22.80
CA GLN A 260 58.54 -48.73 -22.47
C GLN A 260 57.56 -49.68 -21.75
N SER A 261 56.27 -49.36 -21.77
CA SER A 261 55.27 -50.09 -20.99
C SER A 261 55.10 -51.54 -21.50
N PRO A 262 54.99 -52.55 -20.61
CA PRO A 262 54.93 -53.97 -21.00
C PRO A 262 53.71 -54.37 -21.83
N SER A 263 52.60 -53.63 -21.75
CA SER A 263 51.38 -53.91 -22.51
C SER A 263 50.49 -52.67 -22.69
N ALA A 264 49.63 -52.70 -23.71
CA ALA A 264 48.65 -51.65 -23.95
C ALA A 264 47.65 -51.48 -22.79
N GLY A 265 47.30 -52.58 -22.10
CA GLY A 265 46.43 -52.56 -20.93
C GLY A 265 47.02 -51.76 -19.78
N VAL A 266 48.30 -52.00 -19.44
CA VAL A 266 49.03 -51.22 -18.42
C VAL A 266 49.01 -49.73 -18.77
N SER A 267 49.28 -49.37 -20.03
CA SER A 267 49.31 -47.97 -20.46
C SER A 267 47.95 -47.28 -20.36
N ILE A 268 46.87 -47.94 -20.78
CA ILE A 268 45.51 -47.38 -20.70
C ILE A 268 45.13 -47.16 -19.25
N LEU A 269 45.33 -48.17 -18.40
CA LEU A 269 44.90 -48.13 -17.01
C LEU A 269 45.71 -47.13 -16.16
N SER A 270 47.02 -47.02 -16.45
CA SER A 270 47.90 -46.03 -15.82
C SER A 270 47.44 -44.60 -16.11
N ILE A 271 46.82 -44.34 -17.26
CA ILE A 271 46.22 -43.03 -17.59
C ILE A 271 44.82 -42.92 -16.98
N TYR A 272 44.03 -44.00 -17.01
CA TYR A 272 42.63 -44.01 -16.60
C TYR A 272 42.44 -43.62 -15.13
N PHE A 273 43.13 -44.28 -14.19
CA PHE A 273 42.90 -44.03 -12.76
C PHE A 273 43.21 -42.58 -12.37
N PRO A 274 44.40 -42.02 -12.68
CA PRO A 274 44.70 -40.65 -12.29
C PRO A 274 43.81 -39.60 -12.98
N THR A 275 43.42 -39.84 -14.24
CA THR A 275 42.53 -38.90 -14.95
C THR A 275 41.09 -38.98 -14.43
N GLY A 276 40.62 -40.18 -14.14
CA GLY A 276 39.31 -40.42 -13.54
C GLY A 276 39.19 -39.80 -12.15
N ASP A 277 40.21 -39.98 -11.31
CA ASP A 277 40.26 -39.46 -9.95
C ASP A 277 40.17 -37.94 -9.94
N LEU A 278 40.98 -37.32 -10.80
CA LEU A 278 40.99 -35.89 -10.98
C LEU A 278 39.64 -35.35 -11.43
N PHE A 279 38.99 -36.05 -12.35
CA PHE A 279 37.67 -35.68 -12.84
C PHE A 279 36.60 -35.78 -11.74
N LEU A 280 36.63 -36.87 -10.94
CA LEU A 280 35.72 -37.07 -9.81
C LEU A 280 35.92 -36.00 -8.73
N VAL A 281 37.17 -35.74 -8.33
CA VAL A 281 37.50 -34.69 -7.35
C VAL A 281 37.08 -33.32 -7.86
N ALA A 282 37.34 -33.01 -9.13
CA ALA A 282 36.99 -31.72 -9.70
C ALA A 282 35.46 -31.51 -9.76
N ILE A 283 34.69 -32.56 -10.07
CA ILE A 283 33.22 -32.50 -10.01
C ILE A 283 32.70 -32.40 -8.58
N GLY A 284 33.30 -33.14 -7.64
CA GLY A 284 32.99 -33.03 -6.20
C GLY A 284 33.24 -31.62 -5.67
N ALA A 285 34.39 -31.03 -6.02
CA ALA A 285 34.74 -29.66 -5.67
C ALA A 285 33.81 -28.65 -6.35
N PHE A 286 33.46 -28.85 -7.62
CA PHE A 286 32.46 -28.04 -8.31
C PHE A 286 31.11 -28.04 -7.58
N LEU A 287 30.62 -29.21 -7.17
CA LEU A 287 29.38 -29.34 -6.39
C LEU A 287 29.47 -28.63 -5.04
N MET A 288 30.60 -28.74 -4.35
CA MET A 288 30.85 -28.08 -3.07
C MET A 288 30.84 -26.55 -3.20
N PHE A 289 31.50 -26.01 -4.23
CA PHE A 289 31.57 -24.57 -4.47
C PHE A 289 30.39 -24.00 -5.28
N SER A 290 29.46 -24.85 -5.72
CA SER A 290 28.34 -24.46 -6.55
C SER A 290 27.40 -23.49 -5.83
N PRO A 291 27.21 -22.24 -6.30
CA PRO A 291 26.16 -21.35 -5.81
C PRO A 291 24.73 -21.86 -6.03
N LEU A 292 24.53 -22.94 -6.81
CA LEU A 292 23.22 -23.58 -6.95
C LEU A 292 22.92 -24.59 -5.83
N ALA A 293 23.93 -25.02 -5.07
CA ALA A 293 23.73 -25.84 -3.89
C ALA A 293 23.07 -24.98 -2.79
N ASN A 294 21.89 -25.38 -2.34
CA ASN A 294 21.26 -24.68 -1.22
C ASN A 294 22.16 -24.81 0.02
N ARG A 295 22.23 -23.77 0.86
CA ARG A 295 23.16 -23.72 2.00
C ARG A 295 23.00 -24.90 2.95
N ALA A 296 21.77 -25.39 3.09
CA ALA A 296 21.48 -26.55 3.90
C ALA A 296 22.17 -27.82 3.40
N GLN A 297 22.42 -27.96 2.08
CA GLN A 297 23.01 -29.11 1.40
C GLN A 297 24.55 -29.09 1.33
N GLN A 298 25.19 -27.99 1.73
CA GLN A 298 26.65 -27.86 1.74
C GLN A 298 27.39 -28.99 2.49
N PRO A 299 26.94 -29.46 3.68
CA PRO A 299 27.58 -30.56 4.38
C PRO A 299 27.65 -31.86 3.56
N VAL A 300 26.63 -32.14 2.73
CA VAL A 300 26.59 -33.32 1.85
C VAL A 300 27.72 -33.25 0.83
N PHE A 301 27.86 -32.11 0.16
CA PHE A 301 28.87 -31.93 -0.87
C PHE A 301 30.29 -31.87 -0.31
N ILE A 302 30.48 -31.35 0.91
CA ILE A 302 31.77 -31.41 1.60
C ILE A 302 32.16 -32.86 1.88
N LEU A 303 31.26 -33.66 2.47
CA LEU A 303 31.53 -35.08 2.75
C LEU A 303 31.82 -35.88 1.48
N LEU A 304 31.03 -35.64 0.43
CA LEU A 304 31.20 -36.27 -0.88
C LEU A 304 32.54 -35.89 -1.53
N CYS A 305 32.88 -34.59 -1.53
CA CYS A 305 34.15 -34.10 -2.06
C CYS A 305 35.34 -34.63 -1.27
N MET A 306 35.25 -34.67 0.07
CA MET A 306 36.29 -35.23 0.93
C MET A 306 36.48 -36.73 0.67
N GLY A 307 35.38 -37.48 0.50
CA GLY A 307 35.44 -38.90 0.14
C GLY A 307 36.17 -39.12 -1.19
N LEU A 308 35.74 -38.44 -2.26
CA LEU A 308 36.38 -38.54 -3.58
C LEU A 308 37.85 -38.07 -3.54
N PHE A 309 38.15 -37.04 -2.76
CA PHE A 309 39.52 -36.53 -2.57
C PHE A 309 40.41 -37.57 -1.89
N PHE A 310 39.95 -38.21 -0.81
CA PHE A 310 40.72 -39.26 -0.16
C PHE A 310 40.91 -40.46 -1.09
N LEU A 311 39.91 -40.84 -1.89
CA LEU A 311 40.06 -41.90 -2.89
C LEU A 311 41.21 -41.57 -3.86
N ALA A 312 41.18 -40.38 -4.46
CA ALA A 312 42.21 -39.92 -5.39
C ALA A 312 43.62 -39.84 -4.76
N VAL A 313 43.71 -39.39 -3.50
CA VAL A 313 44.98 -39.37 -2.76
C VAL A 313 45.50 -40.78 -2.55
N THR A 314 44.62 -41.73 -2.23
CA THR A 314 45.01 -43.13 -1.99
C THR A 314 45.49 -43.81 -3.25
N ASP A 315 44.80 -43.60 -4.37
CA ASP A 315 45.19 -44.15 -5.67
C ASP A 315 46.50 -43.50 -6.18
N SER A 316 46.72 -42.21 -5.89
CA SER A 316 48.00 -41.54 -6.16
C SER A 316 49.16 -42.10 -5.33
N LEU A 317 48.93 -42.37 -4.04
CA LEU A 317 49.92 -43.02 -3.18
C LEU A 317 50.22 -44.44 -3.64
N LEU A 318 49.19 -45.20 -4.05
CA LEU A 318 49.35 -46.54 -4.63
C LEU A 318 50.24 -46.49 -5.88
N ALA A 319 49.98 -45.57 -6.80
CA ALA A 319 50.82 -45.39 -7.98
C ALA A 319 52.28 -45.06 -7.62
N PHE A 320 52.51 -44.19 -6.65
CA PHE A 320 53.84 -43.84 -6.16
C PHE A 320 54.58 -45.04 -5.54
N TYR A 321 53.92 -45.83 -4.69
CA TYR A 321 54.52 -47.00 -4.07
C TYR A 321 54.76 -48.15 -5.05
N ASN A 322 53.90 -48.30 -6.06
CA ASN A 322 54.12 -49.25 -7.15
C ASN A 322 55.35 -48.89 -7.98
N LEU A 323 55.52 -47.60 -8.33
CA LEU A 323 56.71 -47.13 -9.08
C LEU A 323 58.02 -47.32 -8.30
N SER A 324 57.98 -47.21 -6.98
CA SER A 324 59.13 -47.42 -6.11
C SER A 324 59.31 -48.89 -5.68
N GLY A 325 58.49 -49.82 -6.19
CA GLY A 325 58.53 -51.24 -5.84
C GLY A 325 58.31 -51.53 -4.35
N SER A 326 57.71 -50.58 -3.63
CA SER A 326 57.61 -50.56 -2.16
C SER A 326 56.17 -50.76 -1.66
N PHE A 327 55.22 -51.01 -2.57
CA PHE A 327 53.83 -51.25 -2.23
C PHE A 327 53.67 -52.55 -1.43
N ASN A 328 53.00 -52.44 -0.28
CA ASN A 328 52.73 -53.55 0.62
C ASN A 328 51.38 -53.36 1.29
N THR A 329 50.59 -54.43 1.38
CA THR A 329 49.35 -54.46 2.17
C THR A 329 49.65 -54.45 3.67
N GLY A 330 48.79 -53.83 4.46
CA GLY A 330 48.93 -53.67 5.90
C GLY A 330 49.70 -52.43 6.32
N THR A 331 49.72 -51.40 5.46
CA THR A 331 50.30 -50.09 5.79
C THR A 331 49.22 -49.11 6.21
N LEU A 332 49.60 -47.98 6.82
CA LEU A 332 48.64 -46.96 7.26
C LEU A 332 47.83 -46.36 6.09
N GLN A 333 48.32 -46.45 4.85
CA GLN A 333 47.60 -46.02 3.66
C GLN A 333 46.28 -46.79 3.47
N ASP A 334 46.24 -48.07 3.86
CA ASP A 334 45.11 -48.96 3.69
C ASP A 334 43.81 -48.45 4.33
N VAL A 335 43.92 -47.51 5.29
CA VAL A 335 42.76 -46.87 5.94
C VAL A 335 42.03 -45.90 5.01
N LEU A 336 42.72 -45.31 4.04
CA LEU A 336 42.16 -44.21 3.26
C LEU A 336 41.10 -44.69 2.25
N TRP A 337 41.22 -45.87 1.66
CA TRP A 337 40.18 -46.46 0.80
C TRP A 337 38.84 -46.63 1.54
N PRO A 338 38.75 -47.38 2.65
CA PRO A 338 37.49 -47.52 3.36
C PRO A 338 36.99 -46.20 3.97
N LEU A 339 37.88 -45.29 4.38
CA LEU A 339 37.51 -43.95 4.82
C LEU A 339 36.83 -43.17 3.70
N SER A 340 37.37 -43.21 2.48
CA SER A 340 36.82 -42.53 1.30
C SER A 340 35.38 -42.96 1.02
N LEU A 341 35.12 -44.28 0.95
CA LEU A 341 33.79 -44.83 0.66
C LEU A 341 32.82 -44.62 1.83
N SER A 342 33.31 -44.68 3.06
CA SER A 342 32.51 -44.39 4.27
C SER A 342 32.08 -42.93 4.34
N LEU A 343 32.94 -41.97 3.93
CA LEU A 343 32.59 -40.56 3.83
C LEU A 343 31.52 -40.30 2.77
N ILE A 344 31.58 -40.99 1.63
CA ILE A 344 30.51 -40.96 0.61
C ILE A 344 29.20 -41.51 1.20
N GLY A 345 29.27 -42.60 1.99
CA GLY A 345 28.14 -43.14 2.75
C GLY A 345 27.55 -42.13 3.74
N LEU A 346 28.39 -41.40 4.48
CA LEU A 346 27.92 -40.33 5.37
C LEU A 346 27.27 -39.17 4.63
N ALA A 347 27.75 -38.83 3.44
CA ALA A 347 27.10 -37.85 2.59
C ALA A 347 25.65 -38.28 2.28
N ALA A 348 25.43 -39.58 2.04
CA ALA A 348 24.07 -40.11 1.83
C ALA A 348 23.18 -39.90 3.06
N VAL A 349 23.70 -40.16 4.25
CA VAL A 349 22.96 -39.98 5.52
C VAL A 349 22.61 -38.51 5.76
N GLU A 350 23.54 -37.59 5.49
CA GLU A 350 23.31 -36.15 5.69
C GLU A 350 22.35 -35.56 4.64
N TYR A 351 22.12 -36.24 3.51
CA TYR A 351 21.30 -35.72 2.43
C TYR A 351 19.83 -35.47 2.81
N PRO A 352 19.02 -36.44 3.26
CA PRO A 352 17.63 -36.16 3.67
C PRO A 352 17.55 -35.15 4.82
N ARG A 353 18.54 -35.15 5.73
CA ARG A 353 18.64 -34.20 6.84
C ARG A 353 18.88 -32.77 6.35
N SER A 354 19.70 -32.60 5.32
CA SER A 354 19.94 -31.30 4.70
C SER A 354 18.69 -30.73 4.04
N VAL A 355 17.89 -31.59 3.39
CA VAL A 355 16.61 -31.17 2.78
C VAL A 355 15.58 -30.82 3.85
N ALA A 356 15.54 -31.54 4.98
CA ALA A 356 14.70 -31.18 6.10
C ALA A 356 15.06 -29.81 6.70
N ARG A 357 16.36 -29.52 6.88
CA ARG A 357 16.82 -28.20 7.35
C ARG A 357 16.46 -27.07 6.38
N GLU A 358 16.47 -27.34 5.08
CA GLU A 358 16.02 -26.39 4.06
C GLU A 358 14.54 -26.05 4.24
N GLN A 359 13.68 -27.06 4.39
CA GLN A 359 12.24 -26.87 4.63
C GLN A 359 11.96 -26.12 5.94
N GLU A 360 12.68 -26.45 7.02
CA GLU A 360 12.59 -25.72 8.30
C GLU A 360 12.94 -24.23 8.15
N GLN A 361 13.98 -23.92 7.37
CA GLN A 361 14.40 -22.53 7.14
C GLN A 361 13.38 -21.76 6.30
N ASP A 362 12.82 -22.39 5.26
CA ASP A 362 11.81 -21.77 4.40
C ASP A 362 10.51 -21.48 5.18
N GLU A 363 10.07 -22.42 6.03
CA GLU A 363 8.90 -22.20 6.90
C GLU A 363 9.14 -21.11 7.95
N ARG A 364 10.32 -21.08 8.58
CA ARG A 364 10.69 -19.96 9.47
C ARG A 364 10.68 -18.62 8.73
N LEU A 365 11.20 -18.58 7.49
CA LEU A 365 11.25 -17.36 6.70
C LEU A 365 9.85 -16.88 6.31
N LYS A 366 8.92 -17.79 5.97
CA LYS A 366 7.51 -17.46 5.73
C LYS A 366 6.85 -16.89 6.98
N ASN A 367 7.07 -17.52 8.13
CA ASN A 367 6.49 -17.09 9.41
C ASN A 367 6.99 -15.69 9.81
N VAL A 368 8.27 -15.39 9.58
CA VAL A 368 8.86 -14.06 9.83
C VAL A 368 8.36 -13.00 8.84
N ARG A 369 8.16 -13.34 7.57
CA ARG A 369 7.56 -12.42 6.57
C ARG A 369 6.12 -12.05 6.93
N LEU A 370 5.36 -12.99 7.50
CA LEU A 370 4.01 -12.75 7.99
C LEU A 370 3.96 -11.88 9.25
N THR A 371 5.05 -11.81 10.03
CA THR A 371 5.15 -11.00 11.26
C THR A 371 5.83 -9.63 11.10
N GLY A 372 6.16 -9.19 9.87
CA GLY A 372 6.63 -7.82 9.59
C GLY A 372 8.01 -7.44 10.13
N SER A 373 8.65 -8.28 10.94
CA SER A 373 9.96 -8.02 11.54
C SER A 373 11.10 -8.56 10.65
N SER A 374 11.58 -7.71 9.74
CA SER A 374 12.74 -7.99 8.90
C SER A 374 14.04 -7.62 9.62
N HIS A 375 14.64 -8.55 10.38
CA HIS A 375 16.09 -8.55 10.63
C HIS A 375 16.53 -9.88 11.27
N LEU A 376 16.81 -10.88 10.44
CA LEU A 376 17.65 -12.01 10.84
C LEU A 376 19.06 -11.72 10.32
N MET A 377 19.93 -11.24 11.19
CA MET A 377 21.36 -11.12 10.87
C MET A 377 21.93 -12.49 10.50
N PRO A 378 22.62 -12.63 9.35
CA PRO A 378 23.32 -13.86 9.03
C PRO A 378 24.46 -14.08 10.04
N ASN A 379 24.54 -15.29 10.57
CA ASN A 379 25.54 -15.70 11.55
C ASN A 379 26.97 -15.45 11.03
N ARG A 380 27.91 -14.90 11.81
CA ARG A 380 29.26 -14.49 11.33
C ARG A 380 30.05 -15.62 10.65
N LEU A 381 29.90 -16.86 11.09
CA LEU A 381 30.50 -18.06 10.46
C LEU A 381 29.98 -18.32 9.03
N THR A 382 28.72 -17.97 8.76
CA THR A 382 28.14 -18.10 7.42
C THR A 382 28.66 -17.02 6.46
N GLN A 383 29.09 -15.85 6.96
CA GLN A 383 29.71 -14.81 6.14
C GLN A 383 31.14 -15.18 5.71
N PHE A 384 31.93 -15.81 6.59
CA PHE A 384 33.27 -16.32 6.24
C PHE A 384 33.20 -17.44 5.19
N SER A 385 32.26 -18.38 5.34
CA SER A 385 32.02 -19.43 4.34
C SER A 385 31.60 -18.84 2.98
N MET A 386 30.82 -17.75 2.98
CA MET A 386 30.38 -17.06 1.75
C MET A 386 31.53 -16.34 1.04
N THR A 387 32.43 -15.68 1.77
CA THR A 387 33.61 -15.05 1.15
C THR A 387 34.61 -16.10 0.66
N ALA A 388 34.83 -17.16 1.44
CA ALA A 388 35.72 -18.25 1.05
C ALA A 388 35.24 -18.98 -0.21
N GLN A 389 33.95 -19.29 -0.34
CA GLN A 389 33.41 -19.95 -1.55
C GLN A 389 33.52 -19.08 -2.81
N THR A 390 33.40 -17.76 -2.67
CA THR A 390 33.52 -16.86 -3.83
C THR A 390 34.97 -16.68 -4.27
N ILE A 391 35.91 -16.72 -3.32
CA ILE A 391 37.33 -16.42 -3.52
C ILE A 391 38.15 -17.69 -3.82
N ALA A 392 37.74 -18.86 -3.32
CA ALA A 392 38.51 -20.11 -3.42
C ALA A 392 38.89 -20.53 -4.85
N PRO A 393 37.99 -20.48 -5.87
CA PRO A 393 38.38 -20.82 -7.24
C PRO A 393 39.43 -19.86 -7.82
N PHE A 394 39.43 -18.59 -7.40
CA PHE A 394 40.44 -17.62 -7.83
C PHE A 394 41.80 -17.89 -7.20
N ILE A 395 41.83 -18.18 -5.89
CA ILE A 395 43.08 -18.54 -5.21
C ILE A 395 43.66 -19.81 -5.84
N LEU A 396 42.81 -20.80 -6.16
CA LEU A 396 43.22 -22.02 -6.85
C LEU A 396 43.82 -21.73 -8.22
N VAL A 397 43.11 -21.02 -9.09
CA VAL A 397 43.60 -20.69 -10.44
C VAL A 397 44.87 -19.85 -10.38
N LEU A 398 44.90 -18.80 -9.56
CA LEU A 398 46.08 -17.92 -9.42
C LEU A 398 47.27 -18.68 -8.84
N GLY A 399 47.04 -19.54 -7.84
CA GLY A 399 48.06 -20.41 -7.28
C GLY A 399 48.63 -21.35 -8.32
N THR A 400 47.78 -22.00 -9.13
CA THR A 400 48.24 -22.88 -10.20
C THR A 400 48.96 -22.13 -11.30
N CYS A 401 48.48 -20.98 -11.75
CA CYS A 401 49.21 -20.15 -12.72
C CYS A 401 50.59 -19.75 -12.15
N ALA A 402 50.68 -19.36 -10.88
CA ALA A 402 51.95 -19.05 -10.24
C ALA A 402 52.88 -20.26 -10.21
N ILE A 403 52.39 -21.45 -9.87
CA ILE A 403 53.17 -22.71 -9.88
C ILE A 403 53.68 -23.03 -11.29
N LEU A 404 52.80 -22.99 -12.31
CA LEU A 404 53.17 -23.27 -13.69
C LEU A 404 54.24 -22.27 -14.21
N LEU A 405 54.06 -20.98 -13.91
CA LEU A 405 54.98 -19.93 -14.36
C LEU A 405 56.29 -19.89 -13.56
N THR A 406 56.35 -20.46 -12.36
CA THR A 406 57.57 -20.43 -11.53
C THR A 406 58.36 -21.74 -11.57
N ASP A 407 57.72 -22.89 -11.68
CA ASP A 407 58.39 -24.19 -11.69
C ASP A 407 58.46 -24.80 -13.10
N VAL A 408 57.32 -24.91 -13.78
CA VAL A 408 57.24 -25.55 -15.11
C VAL A 408 57.90 -24.70 -16.19
N ALA A 409 57.68 -23.38 -16.17
CA ALA A 409 58.27 -22.45 -17.11
C ALA A 409 59.82 -22.44 -17.08
N ARG A 410 60.44 -22.73 -15.91
CA ARG A 410 61.90 -22.83 -15.78
C ARG A 410 62.50 -24.00 -16.57
N ARG A 411 61.69 -25.01 -16.92
CA ARG A 411 62.14 -26.19 -17.69
C ARG A 411 62.44 -25.85 -19.15
N GLY A 412 61.94 -24.72 -19.66
CA GLY A 412 62.20 -24.21 -21.02
C GLY A 412 61.54 -25.03 -22.15
N GLY A 413 61.76 -24.59 -23.40
CA GLY A 413 61.33 -25.32 -24.60
C GLY A 413 59.82 -25.28 -24.89
N SER A 414 59.28 -26.34 -25.50
CA SER A 414 57.84 -26.45 -25.85
C SER A 414 56.93 -26.55 -24.64
N VAL A 415 57.46 -27.00 -23.49
CA VAL A 415 56.74 -27.10 -22.22
C VAL A 415 56.40 -25.71 -21.67
N LEU A 416 57.28 -24.72 -21.89
CA LEU A 416 57.02 -23.32 -21.54
C LEU A 416 55.81 -22.77 -22.30
N LEU A 417 55.79 -22.93 -23.63
CA LEU A 417 54.69 -22.45 -24.47
C LEU A 417 53.34 -23.08 -24.07
N LEU A 418 53.35 -24.38 -23.75
CA LEU A 418 52.14 -25.07 -23.30
C LEU A 418 51.69 -24.57 -21.91
N ALA A 419 52.62 -24.38 -20.97
CA ALA A 419 52.31 -23.87 -19.63
C ALA A 419 51.73 -22.45 -19.67
N ASP A 420 52.30 -21.58 -20.50
CA ASP A 420 51.81 -20.21 -20.70
C ASP A 420 50.42 -20.19 -21.34
N LEU A 421 50.16 -21.02 -22.35
CA LEU A 421 48.85 -21.12 -22.99
C LEU A 421 47.78 -21.63 -22.01
N VAL A 422 48.11 -22.66 -21.22
CA VAL A 422 47.20 -23.18 -20.18
C VAL A 422 46.94 -22.13 -19.10
N ALA A 423 47.97 -21.43 -18.62
CA ALA A 423 47.83 -20.35 -17.65
C ALA A 423 46.95 -19.20 -18.20
N LEU A 424 47.16 -18.80 -19.46
CA LEU A 424 46.34 -17.80 -20.14
C LEU A 424 44.87 -18.23 -20.23
N ALA A 425 44.61 -19.49 -20.60
CA ALA A 425 43.25 -20.03 -20.67
C ALA A 425 42.55 -20.01 -19.31
N LEU A 426 43.24 -20.40 -18.23
CA LEU A 426 42.70 -20.35 -16.87
C LEU A 426 42.41 -18.91 -16.42
N ILE A 427 43.30 -17.96 -16.72
CA ILE A 427 43.08 -16.54 -16.43
C ILE A 427 41.86 -16.02 -17.21
N LEU A 428 41.70 -16.39 -18.47
CA LEU A 428 40.56 -15.96 -19.29
C LEU A 428 39.23 -16.51 -18.76
N ILE A 429 39.20 -17.76 -18.27
CA ILE A 429 38.03 -18.33 -17.58
C ILE A 429 37.68 -17.50 -16.34
N VAL A 430 38.68 -17.14 -15.53
CA VAL A 430 38.52 -16.28 -14.34
C VAL A 430 37.97 -14.90 -14.71
N ILE A 431 38.49 -14.27 -15.78
CA ILE A 431 38.02 -12.97 -16.26
C ILE A 431 36.56 -13.07 -16.74
N ALA A 432 36.23 -14.08 -17.55
CA ALA A 432 34.86 -14.31 -18.01
C ALA A 432 33.89 -14.52 -16.85
N ARG A 433 34.31 -15.24 -15.81
CA ARG A 433 33.55 -15.46 -14.58
C ARG A 433 33.30 -14.16 -13.82
N GLN A 434 34.31 -13.30 -13.72
CA GLN A 434 34.18 -11.99 -13.09
C GLN A 434 33.24 -11.06 -13.86
N ALA A 435 33.36 -11.02 -15.18
CA ALA A 435 32.46 -10.25 -16.04
C ALA A 435 31.00 -10.68 -15.85
N MET A 436 30.73 -11.99 -15.81
CA MET A 436 29.38 -12.51 -15.56
C MET A 436 28.85 -12.13 -14.17
N THR A 437 29.71 -12.17 -13.14
CA THR A 437 29.32 -11.77 -11.78
C THR A 437 28.99 -10.28 -11.71
N LEU A 438 29.75 -9.43 -12.41
CA LEU A 438 29.47 -8.00 -12.51
C LEU A 438 28.16 -7.71 -13.27
N LEU A 439 27.92 -8.42 -14.38
CA LEU A 439 26.67 -8.30 -15.13
C LEU A 439 25.45 -8.70 -14.29
N GLU A 440 25.58 -9.77 -13.51
CA GLU A 440 24.54 -10.25 -12.59
C GLU A 440 24.29 -9.24 -11.47
N ASN A 441 25.35 -8.69 -10.86
CA ASN A 441 25.24 -7.66 -9.82
C ASN A 441 24.56 -6.38 -10.36
N ASN A 442 24.90 -5.95 -11.57
CA ASN A 442 24.25 -4.82 -12.22
C ASN A 442 22.77 -5.10 -12.51
N ARG A 443 22.43 -6.32 -12.97
CA ARG A 443 21.05 -6.72 -13.22
C ARG A 443 20.21 -6.75 -11.94
N LEU A 444 20.75 -7.34 -10.86
CA LEU A 444 20.13 -7.36 -9.53
C LEU A 444 19.96 -5.94 -8.97
N THR A 445 20.97 -5.09 -9.13
CA THR A 445 20.89 -3.68 -8.73
C THR A 445 19.78 -2.95 -9.48
N MET A 446 19.61 -3.21 -10.78
CA MET A 446 18.52 -2.63 -11.56
C MET A 446 17.15 -3.18 -11.14
N GLN A 447 17.03 -4.47 -10.82
CA GLN A 447 15.79 -5.05 -10.30
C GLN A 447 15.41 -4.45 -8.93
N MET A 448 16.36 -4.33 -8.00
CA MET A 448 16.12 -3.67 -6.71
C MET A 448 15.70 -2.21 -6.89
N ARG A 449 16.33 -1.47 -7.82
CA ARG A 449 15.92 -0.10 -8.14
C ARG A 449 14.50 -0.05 -8.71
N GLY A 450 14.12 -1.01 -9.55
CA GLY A 450 12.76 -1.14 -10.08
C GLY A 450 11.72 -1.41 -9.00
N GLU A 451 11.96 -2.40 -8.13
CA GLU A 451 11.08 -2.72 -7.00
C GLU A 451 10.97 -1.55 -6.01
N LEU A 452 12.08 -0.85 -5.73
CA LEU A 452 12.07 0.36 -4.91
C LEU A 452 11.22 1.47 -5.53
N VAL A 453 11.26 1.65 -6.85
CA VAL A 453 10.42 2.63 -7.54
C VAL A 453 8.93 2.24 -7.47
N ILE A 454 8.61 0.95 -7.61
CA ILE A 454 7.23 0.44 -7.49
C ILE A 454 6.72 0.62 -6.06
N SER A 455 7.48 0.18 -5.06
CA SER A 455 7.11 0.33 -3.64
C SER A 455 6.98 1.80 -3.23
N ARG A 456 7.84 2.69 -3.73
CA ARG A 456 7.68 4.15 -3.54
C ARG A 456 6.40 4.67 -4.19
N ARG A 457 6.02 4.19 -5.37
CA ARG A 457 4.76 4.58 -6.02
C ARG A 457 3.55 4.09 -5.22
N GLU A 458 3.56 2.86 -4.73
CA GLU A 458 2.50 2.31 -3.87
C GLU A 458 2.35 3.13 -2.58
N LEU A 459 3.46 3.47 -1.92
CA LEU A 459 3.44 4.35 -0.75
C LEU A 459 2.95 5.76 -1.07
N GLN A 460 3.27 6.29 -2.25
CA GLN A 460 2.78 7.61 -2.69
C GLN A 460 1.29 7.58 -2.99
N VAL A 461 0.76 6.52 -3.60
CA VAL A 461 -0.68 6.35 -3.86
C VAL A 461 -1.43 6.21 -2.54
N SER A 462 -0.97 5.35 -1.63
CA SER A 462 -1.60 5.18 -0.32
C SER A 462 -1.58 6.47 0.52
N ARG A 463 -0.50 7.26 0.47
CA ARG A 463 -0.47 8.59 1.09
C ARG A 463 -1.49 9.54 0.46
N ARG A 464 -1.62 9.56 -0.87
CA ARG A 464 -2.60 10.41 -1.54
C ARG A 464 -4.04 10.04 -1.16
N GLU A 465 -4.35 8.75 -1.09
CA GLU A 465 -5.67 8.28 -0.65
C GLU A 465 -5.97 8.70 0.80
N ALA A 466 -4.97 8.66 1.69
CA ALA A 466 -5.11 9.15 3.07
C ALA A 466 -5.29 10.68 3.14
N ASP A 467 -4.56 11.43 2.32
CA ASP A 467 -4.67 12.90 2.23
C ASP A 467 -6.03 13.32 1.63
N GLU A 468 -6.56 12.58 0.66
CA GLU A 468 -7.89 12.82 0.08
C GLU A 468 -9.01 12.49 1.09
N ALA A 469 -8.88 11.39 1.84
CA ALA A 469 -9.83 11.03 2.87
C ALA A 469 -9.88 12.06 4.01
N THR A 470 -8.73 12.58 4.44
CA THR A 470 -8.66 13.62 5.47
C THR A 470 -9.25 14.95 5.01
N ARG A 471 -8.98 15.38 3.77
CA ARG A 471 -9.62 16.57 3.18
C ARG A 471 -11.14 16.43 3.07
N SER A 472 -11.63 15.29 2.58
CA SER A 472 -13.07 15.04 2.50
C SER A 472 -13.74 15.03 3.88
N ALA A 473 -13.07 14.52 4.91
CA ALA A 473 -13.57 14.59 6.29
C ALA A 473 -13.62 16.03 6.81
N GLN A 474 -12.59 16.84 6.56
CA GLN A 474 -12.57 18.26 6.94
C GLN A 474 -13.66 19.06 6.22
N ASP A 475 -13.84 18.87 4.90
CA ASP A 475 -14.87 19.57 4.13
C ASP A 475 -16.29 19.22 4.62
N LYS A 476 -16.53 17.95 4.99
CA LYS A 476 -17.80 17.51 5.60
C LYS A 476 -18.04 18.18 6.94
N GLN A 477 -17.04 18.25 7.81
CA GLN A 477 -17.18 18.89 9.12
C GLN A 477 -17.49 20.39 8.99
N ILE A 478 -16.79 21.10 8.10
CA ILE A 478 -17.06 22.53 7.81
C ILE A 478 -18.48 22.71 7.26
N MET A 479 -18.95 21.79 6.41
CA MET A 479 -20.32 21.82 5.88
C MET A 479 -21.36 21.60 7.00
N GLU A 480 -21.15 20.64 7.90
CA GLU A 480 -22.06 20.35 9.02
C GLU A 480 -22.15 21.54 9.99
N GLU A 481 -21.01 22.13 10.35
CA GLU A 481 -20.95 23.32 11.20
C GLU A 481 -21.65 24.52 10.54
N GLY A 482 -21.42 24.75 9.25
CA GLY A 482 -22.08 25.83 8.51
C GLY A 482 -23.59 25.64 8.33
N ILE A 483 -24.06 24.40 8.14
CA ILE A 483 -25.50 24.08 8.09
C ILE A 483 -26.15 24.32 9.45
N ALA A 484 -25.49 23.92 10.55
CA ALA A 484 -26.00 24.16 11.91
C ALA A 484 -26.13 25.67 12.20
N ALA A 485 -25.13 26.47 11.83
CA ALA A 485 -25.16 27.92 11.98
C ALA A 485 -26.28 28.58 11.15
N LEU A 486 -26.47 28.16 9.90
CA LEU A 486 -27.58 28.63 9.06
C LEU A 486 -28.94 28.26 9.65
N ARG A 487 -29.09 27.04 10.18
CA ARG A 487 -30.33 26.58 10.83
C ARG A 487 -30.66 27.42 12.07
N GLU A 488 -29.67 27.77 12.87
CA GLU A 488 -29.89 28.62 14.05
C GLU A 488 -30.32 30.04 13.66
N VAL A 489 -29.69 30.64 12.64
CA VAL A 489 -30.09 31.96 12.15
C VAL A 489 -31.50 31.92 11.58
N HIS A 490 -31.84 30.88 10.81
CA HIS A 490 -33.20 30.69 10.31
C HIS A 490 -34.21 30.56 11.45
N ALA A 491 -33.87 29.82 12.51
CA ALA A 491 -34.72 29.67 13.69
C ALA A 491 -34.91 31.00 14.45
N ARG A 492 -33.86 31.83 14.57
CA ARG A 492 -33.95 33.17 15.16
C ARG A 492 -34.84 34.11 14.35
N VAL A 493 -34.70 34.10 13.03
CA VAL A 493 -35.54 34.88 12.11
C VAL A 493 -37.00 34.44 12.23
N ALA A 494 -37.28 33.14 12.31
CA ALA A 494 -38.63 32.62 12.52
C ALA A 494 -39.23 33.05 13.86
N ARG A 495 -38.39 33.36 14.87
CA ARG A 495 -38.81 33.94 16.16
C ARG A 495 -39.00 35.47 16.13
N GLY A 496 -38.82 36.11 14.97
CA GLY A 496 -38.99 37.57 14.79
C GLY A 496 -37.71 38.40 14.96
N ASP A 497 -36.54 37.78 15.16
CA ASP A 497 -35.26 38.48 15.23
C ASP A 497 -34.69 38.74 13.83
N MET A 498 -35.09 39.88 13.26
CA MET A 498 -34.69 40.31 11.91
C MET A 498 -33.26 40.86 11.84
N VAL A 499 -32.55 40.92 12.97
CA VAL A 499 -31.15 41.39 13.07
C VAL A 499 -30.18 40.20 13.03
N ALA A 500 -30.66 38.97 13.20
CA ALA A 500 -29.84 37.78 13.04
C ALA A 500 -29.15 37.74 11.65
N ARG A 501 -27.87 37.36 11.61
CA ARG A 501 -27.09 37.25 10.37
C ARG A 501 -26.34 35.92 10.32
N ALA A 502 -26.33 35.31 9.14
CA ALA A 502 -25.56 34.11 8.86
C ALA A 502 -24.07 34.43 8.76
N PRO A 503 -23.18 33.58 9.34
CA PRO A 503 -21.74 33.78 9.26
C PRO A 503 -21.23 33.62 7.83
N THR A 504 -20.38 34.56 7.39
CA THR A 504 -19.80 34.61 6.04
C THR A 504 -18.38 34.03 6.03
N VAL A 505 -18.22 32.81 6.55
CA VAL A 505 -16.95 32.09 6.49
C VAL A 505 -16.71 31.62 5.05
N SER A 506 -15.46 31.68 4.59
CA SER A 506 -15.09 31.20 3.25
C SER A 506 -15.35 29.69 3.15
N GLY A 507 -16.25 29.27 2.26
CA GLY A 507 -16.65 27.88 2.13
C GLY A 507 -17.83 27.68 1.16
N PRO A 508 -18.25 26.42 0.93
CA PRO A 508 -19.32 26.09 -0.03
C PRO A 508 -20.68 26.71 0.30
N LEU A 509 -20.91 27.07 1.57
CA LEU A 509 -22.17 27.65 2.05
C LEU A 509 -22.22 29.18 1.97
N LEU A 510 -21.12 29.83 1.58
CA LEU A 510 -21.03 31.29 1.47
C LEU A 510 -22.15 31.91 0.59
N PRO A 511 -22.47 31.38 -0.60
CA PRO A 511 -23.55 31.95 -1.42
C PRO A 511 -24.91 31.90 -0.73
N ILE A 512 -25.18 30.81 0.02
CA ILE A 512 -26.43 30.62 0.75
C ILE A 512 -26.49 31.59 1.95
N ALA A 513 -25.41 31.72 2.72
CA ALA A 513 -25.33 32.70 3.81
C ALA A 513 -25.51 34.15 3.33
N MET A 514 -24.88 34.52 2.20
CA MET A 514 -25.02 35.86 1.61
C MET A 514 -26.45 36.12 1.11
N SER A 515 -27.04 35.16 0.39
CA SER A 515 -28.43 35.30 -0.08
C SER A 515 -29.44 35.41 1.07
N LEU A 516 -29.25 34.66 2.16
CA LEU A 516 -30.09 34.77 3.36
C LEU A 516 -29.94 36.16 4.01
N ASN A 517 -28.71 36.66 4.18
CA ASN A 517 -28.48 37.99 4.72
C ASN A 517 -29.10 39.10 3.85
N LEU A 518 -28.97 39.01 2.52
CA LEU A 518 -29.60 39.93 1.57
C LEU A 518 -31.14 39.89 1.65
N MET A 519 -31.71 38.70 1.82
CA MET A 519 -33.15 38.55 2.03
C MET A 519 -33.58 39.24 3.32
N LEU A 520 -32.84 39.05 4.42
CA LEU A 520 -33.14 39.68 5.71
C LEU A 520 -33.02 41.20 5.65
N ASP A 521 -32.02 41.74 4.96
CA ASP A 521 -31.89 43.17 4.72
C ASP A 521 -33.08 43.71 3.93
N ARG A 522 -33.54 42.98 2.90
CA ARG A 522 -34.71 43.37 2.12
C ARG A 522 -36.00 43.33 2.94
N ILE A 523 -36.21 42.32 3.77
CA ILE A 523 -37.41 42.24 4.63
C ILE A 523 -37.37 43.34 5.70
N SER A 524 -36.20 43.61 6.29
CA SER A 524 -36.02 44.73 7.23
C SER A 524 -36.36 46.07 6.57
N ALA A 525 -35.89 46.30 5.35
CA ALA A 525 -36.22 47.50 4.58
C ALA A 525 -37.72 47.58 4.22
N LEU A 526 -38.36 46.46 3.88
CA LEU A 526 -39.80 46.42 3.62
C LEU A 526 -40.62 46.69 4.88
N SER A 527 -40.22 46.14 6.04
CA SER A 527 -40.85 46.41 7.34
C SER A 527 -40.73 47.89 7.72
N GLN A 528 -39.55 48.49 7.54
CA GLN A 528 -39.37 49.93 7.76
C GLN A 528 -40.21 50.79 6.80
N ARG A 529 -40.35 50.39 5.53
CA ARG A 529 -41.26 51.06 4.59
C ARG A 529 -42.73 50.93 5.03
N GLY A 530 -43.15 49.74 5.47
CA GLY A 530 -44.48 49.52 6.04
C GLY A 530 -44.77 50.45 7.20
N ALA A 531 -43.85 50.55 8.16
CA ALA A 531 -43.98 51.47 9.30
C ALA A 531 -44.07 52.96 8.86
N ARG A 532 -43.35 53.36 7.81
CA ARG A 532 -43.49 54.71 7.24
C ARG A 532 -44.86 54.94 6.60
N TYR A 533 -45.41 53.96 5.88
CA TYR A 533 -46.76 54.07 5.34
C TYR A 533 -47.81 54.16 6.44
N ASP A 534 -47.68 53.39 7.52
CA ASP A 534 -48.58 53.45 8.67
C ASP A 534 -48.53 54.84 9.33
N GLN A 535 -47.32 55.41 9.46
CA GLN A 535 -47.14 56.78 9.96
C GLN A 535 -47.81 57.82 9.04
N LEU A 536 -47.63 57.71 7.72
CA LEU A 536 -48.21 58.65 6.76
C LEU A 536 -49.75 58.52 6.69
N ALA A 537 -50.29 57.30 6.83
CA ALA A 537 -51.73 57.06 6.93
C ALA A 537 -52.33 57.60 8.23
N HIS A 538 -51.55 57.65 9.32
CA HIS A 538 -51.96 58.33 10.55
C HIS A 538 -51.97 59.85 10.37
N GLU A 539 -50.93 60.43 9.76
CA GLU A 539 -50.87 61.88 9.48
C GLU A 539 -51.99 62.35 8.53
N CYS A 540 -52.31 61.58 7.48
CA CYS A 540 -53.46 61.86 6.60
C CYS A 540 -54.78 61.92 7.37
N ARG A 541 -55.00 61.01 8.34
CA ARG A 541 -56.22 61.02 9.17
C ARG A 541 -56.32 62.28 10.02
N VAL A 542 -55.21 62.70 10.63
CA VAL A 542 -55.14 63.96 11.39
C VAL A 542 -55.43 65.17 10.50
N LEU A 543 -54.94 65.14 9.25
CA LEU A 543 -55.16 66.23 8.30
C LEU A 543 -56.62 66.29 7.83
N GLN A 544 -57.23 65.14 7.56
CA GLN A 544 -58.66 65.03 7.22
C GLN A 544 -59.53 65.61 8.34
N GLU A 545 -59.25 65.27 9.60
CA GLU A 545 -59.95 65.83 10.76
C GLU A 545 -59.79 67.37 10.86
N GLY A 546 -58.61 67.89 10.55
CA GLY A 546 -58.36 69.34 10.51
C GLY A 546 -59.12 70.07 9.37
N VAL A 547 -59.21 69.45 8.19
CA VAL A 547 -59.99 69.98 7.05
C VAL A 547 -61.49 69.96 7.35
N ASP A 548 -62.00 68.87 7.93
CA ASP A 548 -63.41 68.75 8.33
C ASP A 548 -63.79 69.81 9.37
N ARG A 549 -62.89 70.12 10.31
CA ARG A 549 -63.06 71.23 11.27
C ARG A 549 -63.10 72.59 10.59
N LEU A 550 -62.22 72.84 9.62
CA LEU A 550 -62.21 74.07 8.84
C LEU A 550 -63.53 74.25 8.05
N GLY A 551 -64.03 73.16 7.46
CA GLY A 551 -65.33 73.14 6.76
C GLY A 551 -66.53 73.44 7.66
N GLN A 552 -66.41 73.16 8.97
CA GLN A 552 -67.42 73.48 9.98
C GLN A 552 -67.28 74.90 10.55
N GLY A 553 -66.32 75.70 10.04
CA GLY A 553 -66.05 77.06 10.52
C GLY A 553 -65.26 77.12 11.83
N LEU A 554 -64.66 76.00 12.26
CA LEU A 554 -63.81 75.93 13.45
C LEU A 554 -62.32 76.00 13.05
N PRO A 555 -61.42 76.44 13.95
CA PRO A 555 -59.99 76.37 13.68
C PRO A 555 -59.56 74.90 13.46
N PRO A 556 -58.67 74.63 12.49
CA PRO A 556 -58.24 73.27 12.12
C PRO A 556 -57.51 72.53 13.26
N TRP A 557 -57.02 73.25 14.27
CA TRP A 557 -56.42 72.68 15.49
C TRP A 557 -57.07 73.27 16.74
N ALA A 558 -57.17 72.47 17.80
CA ALA A 558 -57.71 72.94 19.08
C ALA A 558 -56.77 73.98 19.75
N PRO A 559 -57.28 74.91 20.60
CA PRO A 559 -56.48 75.99 21.20
C PRO A 559 -55.23 75.55 21.97
N ASN A 560 -55.21 74.30 22.48
CA ASN A 560 -54.10 73.72 23.23
C ASN A 560 -53.24 72.72 22.43
N GLN A 561 -53.50 72.55 21.14
CA GLN A 561 -52.82 71.57 20.31
C GLN A 561 -51.72 72.26 19.49
N GLN A 562 -50.45 71.96 19.80
CA GLN A 562 -49.33 72.41 18.98
C GLN A 562 -49.42 71.79 17.58
N MET A 563 -49.10 72.57 16.55
CA MET A 563 -49.11 72.11 15.16
C MET A 563 -48.30 70.80 15.02
N PRO A 564 -48.86 69.73 14.43
CA PRO A 564 -48.14 68.46 14.31
C PRO A 564 -46.80 68.67 13.60
N GLN A 565 -45.69 68.36 14.26
CA GLN A 565 -44.35 68.38 13.65
C GLN A 565 -44.08 67.11 12.83
N GLY A 566 -45.13 66.56 12.21
CA GLY A 566 -45.09 65.35 11.39
C GLY A 566 -44.25 65.52 10.12
N ALA A 567 -44.10 64.42 9.38
CA ALA A 567 -43.16 64.26 8.27
C ALA A 567 -43.04 65.50 7.37
N ALA A 568 -41.80 65.81 6.96
CA ALA A 568 -41.47 67.01 6.17
C ALA A 568 -42.38 67.21 4.94
N GLU A 569 -42.88 66.11 4.38
CA GLU A 569 -43.76 66.07 3.21
C GLU A 569 -45.14 66.72 3.45
N MET A 570 -45.72 66.58 4.65
CA MET A 570 -47.05 67.12 4.99
C MET A 570 -47.01 68.52 5.61
N ARG A 571 -45.82 69.01 5.96
CA ARG A 571 -45.62 70.32 6.60
C ARG A 571 -46.15 71.49 5.76
N SER A 572 -46.01 71.42 4.44
CA SER A 572 -46.53 72.43 3.51
C SER A 572 -48.07 72.51 3.55
N VAL A 573 -48.74 71.36 3.69
CA VAL A 573 -50.20 71.27 3.75
C VAL A 573 -50.74 71.82 5.07
N TYR A 574 -50.08 71.50 6.19
CA TYR A 574 -50.40 72.09 7.50
C TYR A 574 -50.23 73.62 7.50
N LEU A 575 -49.16 74.14 6.89
CA LEU A 575 -48.95 75.59 6.75
C LEU A 575 -49.98 76.25 5.83
N GLY A 576 -50.40 75.57 4.77
CA GLY A 576 -51.46 76.01 3.87
C GLY A 576 -52.80 76.20 4.58
N LEU A 577 -53.20 75.23 5.42
CA LEU A 577 -54.41 75.33 6.24
C LEU A 577 -54.37 76.50 7.23
N ALA A 578 -53.20 76.75 7.85
CA ALA A 578 -53.02 77.90 8.74
C ALA A 578 -53.16 79.25 8.00
N HIS A 579 -52.72 79.31 6.73
CA HIS A 579 -52.83 80.52 5.93
C HIS A 579 -54.27 80.82 5.52
N ILE A 580 -55.05 79.78 5.18
CA ILE A 580 -56.48 79.90 4.85
C ILE A 580 -57.28 80.41 6.05
N GLN A 581 -57.00 79.88 7.25
CA GLN A 581 -57.62 80.35 8.49
C GLN A 581 -57.39 81.85 8.72
N ARG A 582 -56.13 82.30 8.66
CA ARG A 582 -55.79 83.73 8.85
C ARG A 582 -56.47 84.63 7.81
N ARG A 583 -56.62 84.15 6.57
CA ARG A 583 -57.30 84.90 5.50
C ARG A 583 -58.80 85.02 5.78
N GLN A 584 -59.45 83.96 6.26
CA GLN A 584 -60.86 83.99 6.66
C GLN A 584 -61.09 84.95 7.84
N GLU A 585 -60.29 84.85 8.90
CA GLU A 585 -60.36 85.77 10.05
C GLU A 585 -60.19 87.24 9.61
N GLY A 586 -59.26 87.49 8.68
CA GLY A 586 -59.05 88.81 8.10
C GLY A 586 -60.24 89.32 7.28
N GLN A 587 -60.92 88.45 6.53
CA GLN A 587 -62.14 88.81 5.78
C GLN A 587 -63.31 89.12 6.71
N TRP A 588 -63.53 88.31 7.75
CA TRP A 588 -64.61 88.53 8.72
C TRP A 588 -64.44 89.84 9.49
N ARG A 589 -63.22 90.15 9.94
CA ARG A 589 -62.93 91.44 10.58
C ARG A 589 -63.21 92.63 9.65
N ARG A 590 -62.87 92.52 8.37
CA ARG A 590 -63.17 93.57 7.38
C ARG A 590 -64.68 93.77 7.19
N ILE A 591 -65.44 92.68 7.04
CA ILE A 591 -66.91 92.74 6.89
C ILE A 591 -67.55 93.37 8.13
N SER A 592 -67.13 92.95 9.34
CA SER A 592 -67.60 93.55 10.59
C SER A 592 -67.29 95.05 10.68
N SER A 593 -66.07 95.46 10.32
CA SER A 593 -65.70 96.89 10.32
C SER A 593 -66.47 97.73 9.30
N ALA A 594 -66.76 97.17 8.11
CA ALA A 594 -67.55 97.85 7.08
C ALA A 594 -69.01 98.02 7.50
N LEU A 595 -69.61 96.97 8.09
CA LEU A 595 -70.96 97.02 8.65
C LEU A 595 -71.08 98.05 9.78
N ALA A 596 -70.09 98.12 10.67
CA ALA A 596 -70.05 99.14 11.71
C ALA A 596 -69.99 100.58 11.12
N SER A 597 -69.20 100.79 10.07
CA SER A 597 -69.17 102.10 9.38
C SER A 597 -70.50 102.46 8.73
N ILE A 598 -71.18 101.50 8.10
CA ILE A 598 -72.50 101.75 7.48
C ILE A 598 -73.53 102.09 8.56
N SER A 599 -73.54 101.37 9.67
CA SER A 599 -74.43 101.64 10.82
C SER A 599 -74.25 103.07 11.35
N THR A 600 -73.01 103.55 11.49
CA THR A 600 -72.77 104.94 11.90
C THR A 600 -73.31 105.97 10.89
N LEU A 601 -73.26 105.66 9.59
CA LEU A 601 -73.80 106.54 8.55
C LEU A 601 -75.33 106.58 8.58
N THR A 602 -75.97 105.41 8.76
CA THR A 602 -77.43 105.27 8.89
C THR A 602 -77.95 106.04 10.10
N SER A 603 -77.24 105.98 11.24
CA SER A 603 -77.60 106.75 12.43
C SER A 603 -77.51 108.27 12.21
N ARG A 604 -76.50 108.77 11.48
CA ARG A 604 -76.40 110.21 11.14
C ARG A 604 -77.51 110.68 10.21
N ILE A 605 -77.88 109.86 9.23
CA ILE A 605 -78.99 110.16 8.32
C ILE A 605 -80.31 110.23 9.10
N HIS A 606 -80.51 109.31 10.06
CA HIS A 606 -81.68 109.34 10.94
C HIS A 606 -81.73 110.62 11.79
N GLU A 607 -80.62 111.04 12.41
CA GLU A 607 -80.56 112.29 13.17
C GLU A 607 -80.88 113.53 12.31
N ALA A 608 -80.28 113.63 11.12
CA ALA A 608 -80.54 114.74 10.19
C ALA A 608 -82.01 114.81 9.75
N LEU A 609 -82.64 113.65 9.49
CA LEU A 609 -84.06 113.58 9.14
C LEU A 609 -84.96 113.99 10.31
N ASN A 610 -84.58 113.65 11.54
CA ASN A 610 -85.30 114.08 12.74
C ASN A 610 -85.13 115.58 13.02
N GLU A 611 -83.96 116.17 12.79
CA GLU A 611 -83.78 117.63 12.89
C GLU A 611 -84.67 118.37 11.89
N ILE A 612 -84.74 117.89 10.64
CA ILE A 612 -85.61 118.48 9.61
C ILE A 612 -87.08 118.43 10.05
N LYS A 613 -87.52 117.31 10.62
CA LYS A 613 -88.87 117.13 11.16
C LYS A 613 -89.25 118.14 12.25
N HIS A 614 -88.28 118.55 13.07
CA HIS A 614 -88.50 119.45 14.21
C HIS A 614 -88.17 120.93 13.90
N SER A 615 -87.74 121.23 12.68
CA SER A 615 -87.43 122.60 12.25
C SER A 615 -88.70 123.48 12.11
N ASN A 616 -88.56 124.78 12.39
CA ASN A 616 -89.68 125.74 12.42
C ASN A 616 -90.44 125.87 11.08
N LEU A 617 -89.87 125.39 9.97
CA LEU A 617 -90.54 125.31 8.66
C LEU A 617 -91.80 124.45 8.69
N PHE A 618 -91.82 123.39 9.50
CA PHE A 618 -92.97 122.48 9.56
C PHE A 618 -93.98 122.83 10.64
N GLN A 619 -93.72 123.74 11.58
CA GLN A 619 -94.67 124.03 12.68
C GLN A 619 -95.76 125.08 12.35
N GLY A 620 -95.63 125.85 11.25
CA GLY A 620 -96.42 127.08 11.07
C GLY A 620 -97.43 127.18 9.92
N GLN A 621 -97.50 126.26 8.94
CA GLN A 621 -98.41 126.41 7.79
C GLN A 621 -99.33 125.20 7.54
N THR A 622 -100.62 125.47 7.47
CA THR A 622 -101.77 124.55 7.40
C THR A 622 -101.90 123.73 6.11
N ASN A 623 -100.95 123.81 5.16
CA ASN A 623 -100.99 123.08 3.89
C ASN A 623 -99.84 122.07 3.67
N ALA A 624 -98.99 121.77 4.67
CA ALA A 624 -97.85 120.85 4.51
C ALA A 624 -98.12 119.41 5.03
N SER A 625 -99.28 118.81 4.73
CA SER A 625 -99.64 117.46 5.19
C SER A 625 -98.90 116.33 4.43
N PHE A 626 -98.66 116.49 3.13
CA PHE A 626 -98.02 115.48 2.29
C PHE A 626 -96.52 115.33 2.60
N GLU A 627 -95.80 116.43 2.77
CA GLU A 627 -94.35 116.42 3.03
C GLU A 627 -94.01 115.76 4.35
N ARG A 628 -94.81 115.99 5.41
CA ARG A 628 -94.67 115.28 6.69
C ARG A 628 -94.90 113.77 6.54
N MET A 629 -95.89 113.35 5.75
CA MET A 629 -96.18 111.93 5.52
C MET A 629 -95.02 111.23 4.79
N VAL A 630 -94.40 111.90 3.82
CA VAL A 630 -93.21 111.39 3.10
C VAL A 630 -92.01 111.30 4.05
N LEU A 631 -91.75 112.34 4.86
CA LEU A 631 -90.64 112.35 5.81
C LEU A 631 -90.78 111.23 6.87
N ASP A 632 -91.98 111.04 7.43
CA ASP A 632 -92.26 109.94 8.37
C ASP A 632 -92.08 108.56 7.72
N ARG A 633 -92.36 108.44 6.41
CA ARG A 633 -92.11 107.20 5.68
C ARG A 633 -90.62 106.95 5.49
N VAL A 634 -89.84 107.98 5.15
CA VAL A 634 -88.38 107.86 5.00
C VAL A 634 -87.71 107.52 6.32
N ILE A 635 -88.12 108.13 7.45
CA ILE A 635 -87.58 107.81 8.78
C ILE A 635 -87.87 106.34 9.13
N ARG A 636 -89.09 105.84 8.90
CA ARG A 636 -89.43 104.42 9.13
C ARG A 636 -88.60 103.46 8.29
N GLU A 637 -88.34 103.78 7.02
CA GLU A 637 -87.48 102.96 6.16
C GLU A 637 -86.03 102.94 6.67
N VAL A 638 -85.51 104.06 7.19
CA VAL A 638 -84.18 104.13 7.81
C VAL A 638 -84.11 103.32 9.12
N ASP A 639 -85.17 103.31 9.93
CA ASP A 639 -85.25 102.50 11.15
C ASP A 639 -85.26 101.00 10.85
N LEU A 640 -86.04 100.57 9.86
CA LEU A 640 -86.03 99.19 9.36
C LEU A 640 -84.64 98.77 8.87
N LEU A 641 -83.92 99.68 8.19
CA LEU A 641 -82.57 99.45 7.70
C LEU A 641 -81.56 99.28 8.85
N SER A 642 -81.68 100.09 9.91
CA SER A 642 -80.87 99.97 11.13
C SER A 642 -81.13 98.65 11.87
N GLU A 643 -82.40 98.23 11.98
CA GLU A 643 -82.77 96.98 12.63
C GLU A 643 -82.22 95.75 11.87
N GLN A 644 -82.30 95.74 10.54
CA GLN A 644 -81.70 94.69 9.72
C GLN A 644 -80.17 94.61 9.87
N GLN A 645 -79.48 95.75 9.95
CA GLN A 645 -78.03 95.77 10.14
C GLN A 645 -77.60 95.21 11.49
N ASN A 646 -78.29 95.57 12.58
CA ASN A 646 -78.00 95.04 13.92
C ASN A 646 -78.19 93.52 13.99
N ASN A 647 -79.21 93.00 13.30
CA ASN A 647 -79.43 91.55 13.20
C ASN A 647 -78.27 90.84 12.47
N ILE A 648 -77.76 91.43 11.38
CA ILE A 648 -76.62 90.89 10.62
C ILE A 648 -75.33 90.93 11.46
N ILE A 649 -75.06 92.03 12.16
CA ILE A 649 -73.89 92.16 13.04
C ILE A 649 -73.95 91.14 14.19
N GLY A 650 -75.14 90.91 14.76
CA GLY A 650 -75.38 89.88 15.76
C GLY A 650 -75.07 88.47 15.26
N GLN A 651 -75.52 88.12 14.05
CA GLN A 651 -75.25 86.81 13.44
C GLN A 651 -73.75 86.58 13.14
N VAL A 652 -73.04 87.61 12.67
CA VAL A 652 -71.59 87.52 12.42
C VAL A 652 -70.80 87.32 13.72
N SER A 653 -71.22 87.98 14.79
CA SER A 653 -70.58 87.87 16.12
C SER A 653 -70.85 86.49 16.77
N HIS A 654 -72.04 85.93 16.57
CA HIS A 654 -72.42 84.63 17.12
C HIS A 654 -71.68 83.46 16.46
N ASN A 655 -71.29 83.60 15.18
CA ASN A 655 -70.43 82.64 14.48
C ASN A 655 -68.98 82.69 14.95
N ALA A 656 -68.48 83.86 15.37
CA ALA A 656 -67.17 83.98 16.00
C ALA A 656 -67.16 83.40 17.43
N GLN A 657 -68.20 83.63 18.23
CA GLN A 657 -68.27 83.14 19.63
C GLN A 657 -68.54 81.64 19.79
N ARG A 658 -68.76 80.88 18.72
CA ARG A 658 -68.73 79.40 18.77
C ARG A 658 -67.34 78.85 19.13
N GLU A 659 -66.33 79.72 19.21
CA GLU A 659 -64.96 79.48 19.65
C GLU A 659 -64.81 78.97 21.10
N GLU A 660 -65.81 79.08 22.00
CA GLU A 660 -65.58 78.92 23.45
C GLU A 660 -66.35 77.81 24.21
N GLN A 661 -67.01 76.85 23.55
CA GLN A 661 -67.58 75.69 24.26
C GLN A 661 -66.91 74.36 23.89
N PRO A 662 -66.23 73.67 24.83
CA PRO A 662 -65.73 72.32 24.59
C PRO A 662 -66.91 71.35 24.58
N ARG A 663 -67.16 70.69 23.44
CA ARG A 663 -67.98 69.48 23.42
C ARG A 663 -67.25 68.40 24.23
N LYS A 664 -67.75 68.14 25.44
CA LYS A 664 -67.59 66.85 26.10
C LYS A 664 -68.28 65.80 25.23
N THR A 665 -67.54 64.80 24.81
CA THR A 665 -68.10 63.51 24.38
C THR A 665 -67.33 62.43 25.13
N ASP A 666 -67.98 61.95 26.18
CA ASP A 666 -67.71 60.66 26.81
C ASP A 666 -68.22 59.54 25.91
N ASP A 667 -67.59 58.37 26.09
CA ASP A 667 -67.91 57.02 25.58
C ASP A 667 -67.64 56.78 24.08
N ILE A 668 -66.83 55.78 23.70
CA ILE A 668 -67.03 54.35 23.99
C ILE A 668 -65.70 53.63 24.26
N GLN A 669 -65.56 53.10 25.47
CA GLN A 669 -64.76 51.90 25.72
C GLN A 669 -65.45 50.71 25.04
N GLN A 670 -64.84 50.15 24.01
CA GLN A 670 -64.99 48.72 23.75
C GLN A 670 -63.67 48.15 23.23
N LYS A 671 -62.91 47.60 24.17
CA LYS A 671 -61.87 46.60 23.93
C LYS A 671 -62.47 45.45 23.12
N SER A 672 -61.82 45.10 22.02
CA SER A 672 -61.84 43.73 21.46
C SER A 672 -60.61 43.50 20.58
N PRO A 673 -60.16 42.24 20.46
CA PRO A 673 -58.77 41.88 20.67
C PRO A 673 -57.93 41.82 19.40
N VAL A 674 -56.61 41.91 19.61
CA VAL A 674 -55.57 41.60 18.64
C VAL A 674 -55.78 40.16 18.12
N ARG A 675 -56.17 40.04 16.85
CA ARG A 675 -56.21 38.77 16.12
C ARG A 675 -54.98 38.72 15.21
N GLN A 676 -54.06 37.81 15.52
CA GLN A 676 -52.94 37.43 14.66
C GLN A 676 -53.47 37.01 13.28
N PRO A 677 -52.83 37.41 12.16
CA PRO A 677 -53.01 36.73 10.89
C PRO A 677 -51.98 35.59 10.77
N ARG A 678 -52.51 34.38 10.88
CA ARG A 678 -51.94 33.13 10.37
C ARG A 678 -52.11 33.18 8.85
N THR A 679 -51.03 33.21 8.07
CA THR A 679 -51.10 33.09 6.59
C THR A 679 -50.71 31.68 6.18
N ASP A 680 -51.74 30.84 6.02
CA ASP A 680 -51.73 29.72 5.08
C ASP A 680 -52.31 30.18 3.74
N ALA A 681 -51.91 29.48 2.68
CA ALA A 681 -52.43 29.49 1.31
C ALA A 681 -51.83 30.52 0.32
N ALA A 682 -51.06 29.94 -0.60
CA ALA A 682 -50.66 30.48 -1.88
C ALA A 682 -51.87 30.83 -2.76
N HIS A 683 -51.79 31.95 -3.47
CA HIS A 683 -52.51 32.15 -4.72
C HIS A 683 -51.62 32.80 -5.78
N PRO A 684 -51.73 32.36 -7.05
CA PRO A 684 -50.86 32.78 -8.15
C PRO A 684 -51.24 34.15 -8.72
N VAL A 685 -50.22 34.86 -9.21
CA VAL A 685 -50.32 36.15 -9.90
C VAL A 685 -51.05 35.97 -11.23
N ARG A 686 -52.18 36.67 -11.41
CA ARG A 686 -52.93 36.76 -12.66
C ARG A 686 -52.53 38.06 -13.38
N SER A 687 -51.90 37.93 -14.54
CA SER A 687 -51.59 39.03 -15.47
C SER A 687 -52.87 39.59 -16.08
N VAL A 688 -53.09 40.89 -15.92
CA VAL A 688 -54.16 41.64 -16.59
C VAL A 688 -53.63 42.17 -17.91
N LEU A 689 -53.96 41.49 -19.01
CA LEU A 689 -54.00 42.04 -20.37
C LEU A 689 -55.09 41.27 -21.12
N SER A 690 -56.08 42.00 -21.63
CA SER A 690 -57.22 41.48 -22.38
C SER A 690 -57.02 41.65 -23.90
N PRO A 691 -57.74 40.88 -24.75
CA PRO A 691 -57.32 40.54 -26.12
C PRO A 691 -58.10 41.28 -27.23
N ASP A 692 -57.75 40.89 -28.48
CA ASP A 692 -58.39 41.13 -29.79
C ASP A 692 -57.88 42.37 -30.58
N ALA A 693 -57.64 42.34 -31.89
CA ALA A 693 -57.52 41.27 -32.90
C ALA A 693 -56.98 41.88 -34.22
N GLY A 694 -56.33 41.06 -35.05
CA GLY A 694 -56.30 41.21 -36.52
C GLY A 694 -55.11 41.96 -37.14
N LEU A 695 -54.21 41.27 -37.84
CA LEU A 695 -54.38 40.88 -39.24
C LEU A 695 -53.22 39.96 -39.68
N ALA A 696 -53.48 39.21 -40.74
CA ALA A 696 -52.81 37.99 -41.10
C ALA A 696 -51.68 38.14 -42.14
N ARG A 697 -50.86 37.07 -42.18
CA ARG A 697 -50.42 36.30 -43.36
C ARG A 697 -49.16 36.70 -44.15
N ALA A 698 -48.45 35.60 -44.48
CA ALA A 698 -47.58 35.33 -45.64
C ALA A 698 -46.09 35.71 -45.38
N LEU A 699 -45.07 34.84 -45.48
CA LEU A 699 -44.85 33.55 -46.15
C LEU A 699 -43.72 32.76 -45.42
N GLN A 700 -43.94 31.46 -45.18
CA GLN A 700 -42.89 30.42 -45.08
C GLN A 700 -42.58 29.87 -46.52
N PRO A 701 -41.72 28.85 -46.80
CA PRO A 701 -41.00 27.91 -45.92
C PRO A 701 -39.57 27.44 -46.35
N ASN A 702 -38.93 26.64 -45.46
CA ASN A 702 -38.08 25.43 -45.66
C ASN A 702 -36.88 25.45 -46.66
N ASN A 703 -35.79 24.69 -46.51
CA ASN A 703 -35.55 23.41 -45.83
C ASN A 703 -34.03 23.11 -45.72
N GLN A 704 -33.64 22.38 -44.67
CA GLN A 704 -32.73 21.22 -44.61
C GLN A 704 -31.30 21.17 -45.23
N ASN A 705 -30.43 20.51 -44.44
CA ASN A 705 -29.27 19.66 -44.81
C ASN A 705 -28.00 20.43 -45.24
N THR A 706 -26.75 20.07 -44.95
CA THR A 706 -26.12 18.83 -44.43
C THR A 706 -24.62 19.12 -44.18
N PHE A 707 -24.03 18.38 -43.25
CA PHE A 707 -22.68 17.78 -43.33
C PHE A 707 -21.43 18.63 -43.63
N SER A 708 -20.56 18.64 -42.61
CA SER A 708 -19.10 18.60 -42.67
C SER A 708 -18.45 17.96 -43.91
N ARG A 709 -17.49 18.66 -44.52
CA ARG A 709 -16.06 18.28 -44.72
C ARG A 709 -15.46 18.94 -45.97
N GLN A 710 -14.15 19.18 -45.87
CA GLN A 710 -13.19 19.48 -46.95
C GLN A 710 -13.28 20.88 -47.56
N LEU A 711 -12.33 21.73 -47.20
CA LEU A 711 -11.22 22.00 -48.12
C LEU A 711 -10.02 22.58 -47.34
N GLN A 712 -9.05 21.71 -47.09
CA GLN A 712 -7.63 22.10 -47.10
C GLN A 712 -7.28 22.55 -48.53
N GLN A 713 -6.32 23.47 -48.61
CA GLN A 713 -5.44 23.82 -49.73
C GLN A 713 -5.61 25.23 -50.32
N SER A 714 -4.44 25.83 -50.60
CA SER A 714 -4.15 27.18 -51.08
C SER A 714 -4.19 28.25 -49.97
N HIS A 715 -3.09 28.91 -49.57
CA HIS A 715 -1.96 29.40 -50.34
C HIS A 715 -0.62 29.38 -49.57
N HIS A 716 0.40 28.88 -50.28
CA HIS A 716 1.84 29.17 -50.18
C HIS A 716 2.10 30.67 -50.45
N LEU A 717 2.92 31.38 -49.68
CA LEU A 717 4.32 31.84 -49.89
C LEU A 717 4.33 33.28 -49.28
N GLU A 718 5.34 33.84 -48.61
CA GLU A 718 6.78 33.80 -48.84
C GLU A 718 7.57 34.40 -47.65
N GLN A 719 8.85 34.04 -47.65
CA GLN A 719 10.02 34.33 -46.80
C GLN A 719 10.28 35.78 -46.31
N MET A 720 10.90 35.91 -45.11
CA MET A 720 12.29 36.39 -44.88
C MET A 720 12.56 36.47 -43.35
N HIS A 721 13.55 35.80 -42.74
CA HIS A 721 15.04 35.89 -42.76
C HIS A 721 15.68 36.89 -41.77
N SER A 722 16.89 36.51 -41.30
CA SER A 722 17.83 37.10 -40.30
C SER A 722 17.56 36.66 -38.84
N ASP A 723 18.21 35.64 -38.24
CA ASP A 723 19.60 35.11 -38.27
C ASP A 723 20.68 36.11 -37.84
N GLU A 724 21.23 35.92 -36.63
CA GLU A 724 22.62 35.48 -36.38
C GLU A 724 22.77 34.84 -34.99
#